data_AF-A0A848M149-F1
#
_entry.id   AF-A0A848M149-F1
#
_cell.length_a   1.000
_cell.length_b   1.000
_cell.length_c   1.000
_cell.angle_alpha   90.00
_cell.angle_beta   90.00
_cell.angle_gamma   90.00
#
_symmetry.space_group_name_H-M   'P 1'
#
loop_
_entity.id
_entity.type
_entity.pdbx_description
1 polymer ?
#
loop_
_entity_poly.entity_id
_entity_poly.type
_entity_poly.pdbx_seq_one_letter_code
_entity_poly.pdbx_strand_id
1 'polypeptide(L)'
;MSISPSKTLSPAELAKLEHAFASDPSSAAYKPLAEAYLSMGRFMEAMVVCKKGVKAHPNVADPRLLLARVYAEQGKDKKALEEALGALQVQPEDKAALRMAGALQLKTGETETGKANLLKAYGADPGDPDTVTLLQQYKIDLPKPAAPAAPAAPVLTPVAPQTQAAAQPSATQQSAAALASVAATGAAQQQPAAKAPTATAQQPAAKAPSGNTARAEQPAARPQPPRRPVVVEEVDDDEDDDSPASRRRPPSGGKGGKMVTLVLLVAIPLFAIGYGWYSSNAKQKARELKKGLDAASELLKHDSFDSYKKASEAADKVLEVDSDSTVAHGYLAYAYAIRWGEHGGGDDARRKAEEHLAAGKSGDDVVSSHLIAADALIQTYGGKGKEALGALEEKVKALDAQGRSSSLLYLTLGLIQMNAGDLDRARDSLERAQVLSPDDPRIYANLGAVYRRLGQDNTAWKNYDFALRYEKDHPESLLGRSLLMLEQDTPNYGLAHSMLKKLLETDPPPSPRQLATAHLARSLLISRVSAAMVDLKPDMQQKLSEATAVPLEKEKARAEMTKSEETGFALDKQNPELHLIKGRRLLAEGNFDAAAEEIRKAIRMDASRAQFHVELAKALMGKQGGEKEAAEALQTALKTMGDSPKLVVMLGNAYRRQGKLDEALTQYQRAVKDPKAKNPEARLAMGSIYRERSDWAKAQEQLEKASQEFLGQADRAAMALTELARVYQGKGDAAKADETYQRALNADEGYTPAYYFYATLLSKDAKQGAKAKMLAQEYLKREPSGEHANAARALAGG
;
A
#
# COMPACT_ATOMS: atom_id res chain seq x y z
N MET A 1 22.96 11.58 17.40
CA MET A 1 22.77 13.06 17.43
C MET A 1 21.56 13.35 18.29
N SER A 2 21.66 14.32 19.20
CA SER A 2 20.60 14.54 20.20
C SER A 2 19.44 15.35 19.60
N ILE A 3 18.22 14.79 19.64
CA ILE A 3 17.03 15.49 19.13
C ILE A 3 16.50 16.39 20.24
N SER A 4 16.72 17.70 20.11
CA SER A 4 15.84 18.68 20.76
C SER A 4 14.41 18.44 20.27
N PRO A 5 13.41 18.25 21.14
CA PRO A 5 12.07 17.84 20.72
C PRO A 5 11.46 18.89 19.81
N SER A 6 11.34 18.56 18.51
CA SER A 6 10.65 19.41 17.55
C SER A 6 9.21 19.58 17.98
N LYS A 7 8.77 20.84 18.09
CA LYS A 7 7.42 21.21 18.49
C LYS A 7 6.42 20.50 17.57
N THR A 8 5.64 19.57 18.13
CA THR A 8 4.63 18.81 17.38
C THR A 8 3.61 19.78 16.78
N LEU A 9 3.62 19.92 15.47
CA LEU A 9 2.69 20.79 14.75
C LEU A 9 1.27 20.25 14.85
N SER A 10 0.29 21.13 15.03
CA SER A 10 -1.10 20.76 14.88
C SER A 10 -1.42 20.38 13.41
N PRO A 11 -2.47 19.57 13.16
CA PRO A 11 -2.86 19.23 11.78
C PRO A 11 -3.12 20.44 10.88
N ALA A 12 -3.59 21.56 11.46
CA ALA A 12 -3.81 22.81 10.74
C ALA A 12 -2.50 23.53 10.36
N GLU A 13 -1.49 23.50 11.23
CA GLU A 13 -0.16 24.03 10.93
C GLU A 13 0.57 23.18 9.89
N LEU A 14 0.44 21.84 9.97
CA LEU A 14 0.99 20.93 8.97
C LEU A 14 0.33 21.16 7.60
N ALA A 15 -1.00 21.18 7.52
CA ALA A 15 -1.72 21.45 6.27
C ALA A 15 -1.36 22.83 5.67
N LYS A 16 -1.09 23.83 6.50
CA LYS A 16 -0.61 25.15 6.05
C LYS A 16 0.80 25.08 5.45
N LEU A 17 1.71 24.30 6.03
CA LEU A 17 3.05 24.06 5.48
C LEU A 17 3.00 23.23 4.20
N GLU A 18 2.18 22.17 4.17
CA GLU A 18 1.91 21.35 2.98
C GLU A 18 1.40 22.21 1.82
N HIS A 19 0.41 23.07 2.07
CA HIS A 19 -0.10 24.01 1.06
C HIS A 19 0.97 25.01 0.62
N ALA A 20 1.69 25.66 1.55
CA ALA A 20 2.73 26.64 1.22
C ALA A 20 3.83 26.03 0.33
N PHE A 21 4.29 24.83 0.68
CA PHE A 21 5.29 24.10 -0.10
C PHE A 21 4.75 23.56 -1.43
N ALA A 22 3.47 23.21 -1.51
CA ALA A 22 2.83 22.82 -2.76
C ALA A 22 2.67 24.01 -3.73
N SER A 23 2.35 25.21 -3.22
CA SER A 23 2.28 26.44 -4.01
C SER A 23 3.64 26.97 -4.43
N ASP A 24 4.66 26.84 -3.57
CA ASP A 24 6.04 27.25 -3.86
C ASP A 24 7.04 26.27 -3.23
N PRO A 25 7.59 25.31 -4.01
CA PRO A 25 8.62 24.39 -3.56
C PRO A 25 9.99 25.05 -3.26
N SER A 26 10.17 26.33 -3.59
CA SER A 26 11.35 27.14 -3.23
C SER A 26 11.13 28.03 -2.00
N SER A 27 9.95 27.94 -1.38
CA SER A 27 9.68 28.61 -0.12
C SER A 27 10.42 27.94 1.04
N ALA A 28 10.81 28.71 2.06
CA ALA A 28 11.43 28.21 3.28
C ALA A 28 10.55 27.21 4.08
N ALA A 29 9.30 26.94 3.64
CA ALA A 29 8.42 25.94 4.23
C ALA A 29 8.95 24.51 4.12
N TYR A 30 9.86 24.21 3.16
CA TYR A 30 10.41 22.86 2.99
C TYR A 30 11.08 22.32 4.27
N LYS A 31 11.79 23.18 5.02
CA LYS A 31 12.55 22.80 6.21
C LYS A 31 11.64 22.36 7.38
N PRO A 32 10.74 23.20 7.92
CA PRO A 32 9.84 22.78 9.00
C PRO A 32 8.85 21.68 8.55
N LEU A 33 8.52 21.59 7.25
CA LEU A 33 7.68 20.49 6.74
C LEU A 33 8.43 19.14 6.73
N ALA A 34 9.69 19.12 6.27
CA ALA A 34 10.52 17.92 6.30
C ALA A 34 10.81 17.47 7.74
N GLU A 35 11.10 18.41 8.65
CA GLU A 35 11.30 18.13 10.09
C GLU A 35 10.02 17.60 10.76
N ALA A 36 8.85 18.16 10.42
CA ALA A 36 7.57 17.64 10.88
C ALA A 36 7.33 16.20 10.38
N TYR A 37 7.54 15.93 9.09
CA TYR A 37 7.41 14.57 8.54
C TYR A 37 8.40 13.58 9.15
N LEU A 38 9.66 13.97 9.36
CA LEU A 38 10.66 13.16 10.08
C LEU A 38 10.18 12.81 11.50
N SER A 39 9.73 13.79 12.28
CA SER A 39 9.24 13.55 13.64
C SER A 39 7.98 12.66 13.71
N MET A 40 7.27 12.49 12.59
CA MET A 40 6.10 11.61 12.44
C MET A 40 6.47 10.22 11.85
N GLY A 41 7.74 9.94 11.55
CA GLY A 41 8.17 8.74 10.83
C GLY A 41 7.77 8.70 9.35
N ARG A 42 7.29 9.81 8.78
CA ARG A 42 6.84 9.96 7.39
C ARG A 42 8.03 10.19 6.44
N PHE A 43 8.97 9.24 6.44
CA PHE A 43 10.25 9.35 5.74
C PHE A 43 10.13 9.57 4.23
N MET A 44 9.09 9.04 3.59
CA MET A 44 8.87 9.19 2.15
C MET A 44 8.49 10.62 1.79
N GLU A 45 7.57 11.23 2.53
CA GLU A 45 7.17 12.62 2.33
C GLU A 45 8.29 13.58 2.71
N ALA A 46 9.01 13.31 3.81
CA ALA A 46 10.24 14.05 4.15
C ALA A 46 11.26 13.99 3.00
N MET A 47 11.55 12.81 2.44
CA MET A 47 12.45 12.64 1.30
C MET A 47 11.98 13.41 0.06
N VAL A 48 10.68 13.41 -0.26
CA VAL A 48 10.13 14.17 -1.40
C VAL A 48 10.27 15.67 -1.20
N VAL A 49 9.99 16.18 0.01
CA VAL A 49 10.18 17.59 0.37
C VAL A 49 11.65 17.98 0.26
N CYS A 50 12.56 17.20 0.87
CA CYS A 50 14.00 17.47 0.81
C CYS A 50 14.53 17.44 -0.62
N LYS A 51 14.19 16.44 -1.45
CA LYS A 51 14.66 16.36 -2.85
C LYS A 51 14.18 17.52 -3.72
N LYS A 52 12.95 17.98 -3.52
CA LYS A 52 12.44 19.21 -4.15
C LYS A 52 13.18 20.45 -3.62
N GLY A 53 13.45 20.52 -2.32
CA GLY A 53 14.26 21.57 -1.69
C GLY A 53 15.70 21.63 -2.23
N VAL A 54 16.38 20.49 -2.42
CA VAL A 54 17.71 20.41 -3.07
C VAL A 54 17.65 20.95 -4.50
N LYS A 55 16.59 20.64 -5.25
CA LYS A 55 16.40 21.16 -6.61
C LYS A 55 16.11 22.67 -6.65
N ALA A 56 15.39 23.19 -5.65
CA ALA A 56 15.05 24.61 -5.54
C ALA A 56 16.21 25.46 -4.96
N HIS A 57 17.05 24.87 -4.12
CA HIS A 57 18.16 25.53 -3.42
C HIS A 57 19.47 24.76 -3.64
N PRO A 58 19.99 24.67 -4.88
CA PRO A 58 21.18 23.88 -5.20
C PRO A 58 22.45 24.38 -4.48
N ASN A 59 22.47 25.66 -4.07
CA ASN A 59 23.60 26.34 -3.45
C ASN A 59 23.49 26.42 -1.90
N VAL A 60 22.61 25.63 -1.28
CA VAL A 60 22.39 25.60 0.17
C VAL A 60 22.64 24.20 0.73
N ALA A 61 23.33 24.10 1.87
CA ALA A 61 23.61 22.82 2.54
C ALA A 61 22.36 22.20 3.19
N ASP A 62 21.52 23.01 3.85
CA ASP A 62 20.32 22.60 4.61
C ASP A 62 19.44 21.51 3.95
N PRO A 63 18.99 21.62 2.68
CA PRO A 63 18.13 20.60 2.07
C PRO A 63 18.84 19.25 1.91
N ARG A 64 20.15 19.26 1.63
CA ARG A 64 20.97 18.05 1.52
C ARG A 64 21.23 17.43 2.88
N LEU A 65 21.45 18.24 3.92
CA LEU A 65 21.61 17.74 5.30
C LEU A 65 20.33 17.14 5.86
N LEU A 66 19.17 17.72 5.57
CA LEU A 66 17.89 17.12 5.89
C LEU A 66 17.69 15.81 5.12
N LEU A 67 18.09 15.72 3.85
CA LEU A 67 18.02 14.48 3.08
C LEU A 67 19.01 13.40 3.59
N ALA A 68 20.22 13.80 3.97
CA ALA A 68 21.21 12.94 4.62
C ALA A 68 20.66 12.37 5.92
N ARG A 69 20.04 13.22 6.76
CA ARG A 69 19.35 12.81 7.99
C ARG A 69 18.19 11.84 7.72
N VAL A 70 17.36 12.12 6.71
CA VAL A 70 16.28 11.20 6.26
C VAL A 70 16.85 9.82 5.90
N TYR A 71 18.01 9.75 5.26
CA TYR A 71 18.67 8.46 4.97
C TYR A 71 19.32 7.81 6.20
N ALA A 72 19.93 8.59 7.09
CA ALA A 72 20.57 8.08 8.31
C ALA A 72 19.55 7.48 9.29
N GLU A 73 18.39 8.13 9.48
CA GLU A 73 17.29 7.61 10.31
C GLU A 73 16.63 6.36 9.70
N GLN A 74 16.85 6.07 8.41
CA GLN A 74 16.47 4.81 7.74
C GLN A 74 17.60 3.75 7.72
N GLY A 75 18.72 3.96 8.43
CA GLY A 75 19.89 3.07 8.40
C GLY A 75 20.64 3.03 7.06
N LYS A 76 20.35 3.95 6.12
CA LYS A 76 20.92 3.98 4.77
C LYS A 76 22.22 4.81 4.75
N ASP A 77 23.15 4.47 5.63
CA ASP A 77 24.33 5.28 5.97
C ASP A 77 25.16 5.71 4.75
N LYS A 78 25.35 4.83 3.76
CA LYS A 78 26.09 5.17 2.52
C LYS A 78 25.42 6.29 1.71
N LYS A 79 24.08 6.32 1.65
CA LYS A 79 23.31 7.38 0.97
C LYS A 79 23.22 8.65 1.81
N ALA A 80 23.18 8.50 3.13
CA ALA A 80 23.31 9.62 4.05
C ALA A 80 24.66 10.32 3.86
N LEU A 81 25.74 9.55 3.73
CA LEU A 81 27.09 10.06 3.52
C LEU A 81 27.23 10.77 2.17
N GLU A 82 26.69 10.18 1.10
CA GLU A 82 26.65 10.80 -0.24
C GLU A 82 26.03 12.21 -0.20
N GLU A 83 24.88 12.37 0.46
CA GLU A 83 24.20 13.67 0.58
C GLU A 83 24.89 14.63 1.56
N ALA A 84 25.51 14.13 2.64
CA ALA A 84 26.32 14.95 3.56
C ALA A 84 27.60 15.49 2.89
N LEU A 85 28.28 14.66 2.10
CA LEU A 85 29.40 15.09 1.25
C LEU A 85 28.93 16.05 0.15
N GLY A 86 27.75 15.81 -0.43
CA GLY A 86 27.10 16.73 -1.37
C GLY A 86 26.78 18.10 -0.74
N ALA A 87 26.46 18.15 0.55
CA ALA A 87 26.33 19.42 1.29
C ALA A 87 27.68 20.14 1.43
N LEU A 88 28.76 19.40 1.75
CA LEU A 88 30.13 19.94 1.83
C LEU A 88 30.68 20.41 0.47
N GLN A 89 30.29 19.82 -0.65
CA GLN A 89 30.64 20.34 -1.98
C GLN A 89 30.07 21.74 -2.23
N VAL A 90 28.93 22.05 -1.61
CA VAL A 90 28.22 23.32 -1.78
C VAL A 90 28.65 24.35 -0.71
N GLN A 91 28.87 23.92 0.53
CA GLN A 91 29.36 24.75 1.63
C GLN A 91 30.45 23.98 2.42
N PRO A 92 31.73 24.09 2.01
CA PRO A 92 32.82 23.28 2.57
C PRO A 92 33.11 23.47 4.06
N GLU A 93 32.70 24.61 4.62
CA GLU A 93 32.91 24.98 6.03
C GLU A 93 31.62 24.86 6.87
N ASP A 94 30.53 24.31 6.33
CA ASP A 94 29.31 24.11 7.12
C ASP A 94 29.54 23.08 8.24
N LYS A 95 29.47 23.55 9.48
CA LYS A 95 29.76 22.72 10.67
C LYS A 95 28.78 21.56 10.84
N ALA A 96 27.52 21.69 10.42
CA ALA A 96 26.54 20.62 10.51
C ALA A 96 26.82 19.51 9.48
N ALA A 97 27.27 19.89 8.28
CA ALA A 97 27.73 19.00 7.22
C ALA A 97 29.03 18.29 7.60
N LEU A 98 30.03 19.02 8.12
CA LEU A 98 31.30 18.44 8.58
C LEU A 98 31.05 17.41 9.69
N ARG A 99 30.17 17.73 10.65
CA ARG A 99 29.76 16.83 11.73
C ARG A 99 29.00 15.60 11.23
N MET A 100 28.03 15.78 10.32
CA MET A 100 27.23 14.68 9.76
C MET A 100 28.09 13.74 8.90
N ALA A 101 28.89 14.28 7.99
CA ALA A 101 29.82 13.50 7.19
C ALA A 101 30.84 12.78 8.08
N GLY A 102 31.43 13.48 9.07
CA GLY A 102 32.38 12.91 10.02
C GLY A 102 31.79 11.72 10.79
N ALA A 103 30.60 11.88 11.38
CA ALA A 103 29.93 10.80 12.10
C ALA A 103 29.58 9.59 11.20
N LEU A 104 29.09 9.86 9.98
CA LEU A 104 28.74 8.80 9.02
C LEU A 104 29.99 8.06 8.52
N GLN A 105 31.09 8.75 8.24
CA GLN A 105 32.37 8.16 7.84
C GLN A 105 32.93 7.23 8.92
N LEU A 106 32.92 7.67 10.19
CA LEU A 106 33.34 6.82 11.30
C LEU A 106 32.43 5.59 11.45
N LYS A 107 31.12 5.73 11.21
CA LYS A 107 30.17 4.60 11.20
C LYS A 107 30.38 3.64 10.01
N THR A 108 30.79 4.13 8.84
CA THR A 108 31.04 3.32 7.65
C THR A 108 32.48 2.78 7.52
N GLY A 109 33.34 3.03 8.52
CA GLY A 109 34.73 2.53 8.57
C GLY A 109 35.79 3.43 7.92
N GLU A 110 35.43 4.63 7.49
CA GLU A 110 36.37 5.64 6.97
C GLU A 110 36.99 6.47 8.11
N THR A 111 37.83 5.83 8.93
CA THR A 111 38.27 6.40 10.22
C THR A 111 39.01 7.75 10.11
N GLU A 112 39.99 7.86 9.20
CA GLU A 112 40.84 9.06 9.11
C GLU A 112 40.11 10.28 8.54
N THR A 113 39.28 10.09 7.49
CA THR A 113 38.47 11.17 6.91
C THR A 113 37.37 11.60 7.87
N GLY A 114 36.72 10.64 8.55
CA GLY A 114 35.72 10.92 9.57
C GLY A 114 36.28 11.73 10.74
N LYS A 115 37.45 11.34 11.26
CA LYS A 115 38.20 12.08 12.28
C LYS A 115 38.58 13.48 11.82
N ALA A 116 39.10 13.63 10.59
CA ALA A 116 39.47 14.93 10.04
C ALA A 116 38.26 15.88 9.91
N ASN A 117 37.10 15.37 9.50
CA ASN A 117 35.88 16.17 9.38
C ASN A 117 35.27 16.55 10.74
N LEU A 118 35.28 15.66 11.75
CA LEU A 118 34.88 16.04 13.11
C LEU A 118 35.82 17.08 13.75
N LEU A 119 37.14 16.97 13.53
CA LEU A 119 38.11 17.97 14.01
C LEU A 119 37.94 19.33 13.32
N LYS A 120 37.57 19.36 12.03
CA LYS A 120 37.18 20.61 11.34
C LYS A 120 35.88 21.20 11.90
N ALA A 121 34.86 20.38 12.15
CA ALA A 121 33.62 20.83 12.78
C ALA A 121 33.90 21.47 14.16
N TYR A 122 34.76 20.85 14.97
CA TYR A 122 35.19 21.37 16.26
C TYR A 122 36.05 22.64 16.14
N GLY A 123 36.90 22.74 15.12
CA GLY A 123 37.65 23.97 14.83
C GLY A 123 36.74 25.15 14.45
N ALA A 124 35.61 24.88 13.78
CA ALA A 124 34.61 25.88 13.40
C ALA A 124 33.70 26.28 14.57
N ASP A 125 33.36 25.35 15.47
CA ASP A 125 32.62 25.63 16.69
C ASP A 125 33.04 24.71 17.86
N PRO A 126 34.04 25.13 18.67
CA PRO A 126 34.49 24.36 19.83
C PRO A 126 33.42 24.20 20.93
N GLY A 127 32.32 24.96 20.84
CA GLY A 127 31.21 24.94 21.79
C GLY A 127 30.04 24.03 21.38
N ASP A 128 30.06 23.41 20.19
CA ASP A 128 28.97 22.54 19.74
C ASP A 128 28.93 21.22 20.55
N PRO A 129 27.91 21.00 21.40
CA PRO A 129 27.86 19.83 22.26
C PRO A 129 27.73 18.52 21.47
N ASP A 130 27.05 18.52 20.31
CA ASP A 130 26.92 17.31 19.49
C ASP A 130 28.28 16.91 18.89
N THR A 131 29.10 17.86 18.41
CA THR A 131 30.46 17.57 17.92
C THR A 131 31.38 17.09 19.05
N VAL A 132 31.35 17.74 20.22
CA VAL A 132 32.13 17.30 21.40
C VAL A 132 31.74 15.89 21.83
N THR A 133 30.44 15.56 21.85
CA THR A 133 29.95 14.21 22.19
C THR A 133 30.45 13.17 21.20
N LEU A 134 30.44 13.47 19.90
CA LEU A 134 30.95 12.55 18.86
C LEU A 134 32.47 12.33 18.99
N LEU A 135 33.25 13.38 19.25
CA LEU A 135 34.70 13.25 19.45
C LEU A 135 35.03 12.38 20.68
N GLN A 136 34.26 12.52 21.77
CA GLN A 136 34.38 11.65 22.95
C GLN A 136 33.96 10.20 22.64
N GLN A 137 32.81 10.01 21.98
CA GLN A 137 32.28 8.69 21.61
C GLN A 137 33.28 7.88 20.77
N TYR A 138 33.94 8.53 19.82
CA TYR A 138 34.94 7.90 18.94
C TYR A 138 36.39 8.00 19.46
N LYS A 139 36.60 8.45 20.71
CA LYS A 139 37.91 8.56 21.38
C LYS A 139 38.94 9.34 20.56
N ILE A 140 38.51 10.46 19.96
CA ILE A 140 39.35 11.33 19.14
C ILE A 140 40.01 12.40 20.02
N ASP A 141 41.34 12.36 20.11
CA ASP A 141 42.14 13.38 20.81
C ASP A 141 41.92 14.77 20.21
N LEU A 142 41.61 15.74 21.08
CA LEU A 142 41.57 17.15 20.73
C LEU A 142 43.00 17.67 20.51
N PRO A 143 43.28 18.48 19.47
CA PRO A 143 44.56 19.15 19.33
C PRO A 143 44.79 20.06 20.53
N LYS A 144 45.93 19.88 21.22
CA LYS A 144 46.35 20.79 22.30
C LYS A 144 46.38 22.23 21.77
N PRO A 145 45.89 23.22 22.52
CA PRO A 145 46.06 24.63 22.16
C PRO A 145 47.53 24.92 21.93
N ALA A 146 47.88 25.48 20.77
CA ALA A 146 49.21 26.01 20.54
C ALA A 146 49.47 27.12 21.58
N ALA A 147 50.64 27.07 22.23
CA ALA A 147 51.00 28.07 23.23
C ALA A 147 50.95 29.48 22.61
N PRO A 148 50.40 30.49 23.31
CA PRO A 148 50.38 31.85 22.79
C PRO A 148 51.82 32.32 22.53
N ALA A 149 52.05 32.92 21.37
CA ALA A 149 53.34 33.49 21.01
C ALA A 149 53.76 34.52 22.08
N ALA A 150 55.05 34.51 22.44
CA ALA A 150 55.57 35.31 23.54
C ALA A 150 55.30 36.81 23.36
N PRO A 151 54.95 37.55 24.44
CA PRO A 151 54.67 38.98 24.34
C PRO A 151 55.93 39.76 23.98
N ALA A 152 55.83 40.60 22.95
CA ALA A 152 56.87 41.57 22.62
C ALA A 152 56.99 42.63 23.74
N ALA A 153 58.22 43.04 24.05
CA ALA A 153 58.52 43.97 25.12
C ALA A 153 57.96 45.40 24.86
N PRO A 154 57.64 46.17 25.91
CA PRO A 154 56.84 47.38 25.76
C PRO A 154 57.64 48.65 25.40
N VAL A 155 57.02 49.44 24.51
CA VAL A 155 57.10 50.91 24.40
C VAL A 155 58.43 51.54 23.95
N LEU A 156 58.36 52.30 22.84
CA LEU A 156 58.63 53.76 22.83
C LEU A 156 58.05 54.40 21.55
N THR A 157 57.06 55.28 21.71
CA THR A 157 56.62 56.21 20.65
C THR A 157 57.55 57.43 20.60
N PRO A 158 57.74 58.03 19.42
CA PRO A 158 57.37 59.45 19.34
C PRO A 158 56.73 59.89 18.00
N VAL A 159 55.70 60.74 18.14
CA VAL A 159 55.49 62.01 17.43
C VAL A 159 55.46 62.01 15.87
N ALA A 160 54.28 62.34 15.33
CA ALA A 160 54.06 62.79 13.95
C ALA A 160 54.65 64.23 13.73
N PRO A 161 54.96 64.74 12.50
CA PRO A 161 53.93 64.81 11.44
C PRO A 161 54.37 64.91 9.95
N GLN A 162 53.35 65.01 9.09
CA GLN A 162 53.25 65.79 7.84
C GLN A 162 53.84 65.32 6.47
N THR A 163 52.93 65.39 5.49
CA THR A 163 53.06 65.89 4.10
C THR A 163 53.64 65.07 2.93
N GLN A 164 52.79 65.02 1.89
CA GLN A 164 53.06 65.26 0.46
C GLN A 164 53.68 64.16 -0.45
N ALA A 165 52.77 63.63 -1.28
CA ALA A 165 52.72 63.84 -2.73
C ALA A 165 53.42 62.86 -3.72
N ALA A 166 52.68 62.69 -4.82
CA ALA A 166 53.12 62.48 -6.21
C ALA A 166 53.32 61.05 -6.77
N ALA A 167 52.99 60.99 -8.08
CA ALA A 167 53.37 60.00 -9.11
C ALA A 167 52.66 58.62 -9.16
N GLN A 168 51.63 58.57 -10.02
CA GLN A 168 51.38 57.41 -10.92
C GLN A 168 52.54 57.28 -11.94
N PRO A 169 52.72 56.16 -12.70
CA PRO A 169 51.82 55.74 -13.80
C PRO A 169 51.22 54.33 -13.59
N SER A 170 50.02 53.95 -14.02
CA SER A 170 49.35 54.01 -15.34
C SER A 170 49.71 52.86 -16.30
N ALA A 171 48.77 51.91 -16.48
CA ALA A 171 48.37 51.28 -17.77
C ALA A 171 47.26 50.22 -17.49
N THR A 172 45.99 50.38 -17.90
CA THR A 172 45.38 50.13 -19.24
C THR A 172 45.54 48.69 -19.76
N GLN A 173 44.51 48.01 -20.31
CA GLN A 173 43.29 48.51 -20.98
C GLN A 173 42.18 47.42 -21.12
N GLN A 174 40.89 47.85 -21.01
CA GLN A 174 39.70 47.59 -21.88
C GLN A 174 39.33 46.16 -22.38
N SER A 175 38.06 45.77 -22.63
CA SER A 175 36.69 46.36 -22.58
C SER A 175 35.63 45.21 -22.45
N ALA A 176 34.29 45.30 -22.52
CA ALA A 176 33.28 46.33 -22.83
C ALA A 176 31.94 46.01 -22.06
N ALA A 177 30.99 46.93 -21.81
CA ALA A 177 29.79 47.34 -22.60
C ALA A 177 28.78 46.22 -22.99
N ALA A 178 27.44 46.34 -22.88
CA ALA A 178 26.53 47.36 -22.31
C ALA A 178 25.05 46.85 -22.27
N LEU A 179 24.08 47.74 -21.94
CA LEU A 179 22.60 47.64 -21.96
C LEU A 179 21.96 47.01 -20.69
N ALA A 180 21.20 47.72 -19.83
CA ALA A 180 19.92 48.47 -20.01
C ALA A 180 18.70 47.50 -20.15
N SER A 181 17.53 47.69 -19.50
CA SER A 181 16.90 48.94 -19.05
C SER A 181 15.65 48.77 -18.15
N VAL A 182 15.18 49.89 -17.57
CA VAL A 182 13.78 50.24 -17.15
C VAL A 182 13.23 49.82 -15.76
N ALA A 183 12.56 50.81 -15.16
CA ALA A 183 12.04 50.94 -13.80
C ALA A 183 10.54 50.61 -13.62
N ALA A 184 10.12 50.42 -12.35
CA ALA A 184 8.93 51.03 -11.70
C ALA A 184 8.91 50.58 -10.20
N THR A 185 9.10 51.40 -9.16
CA THR A 185 8.26 52.48 -8.56
C THR A 185 6.85 52.08 -8.10
N GLY A 186 6.58 52.22 -6.79
CA GLY A 186 5.24 52.12 -6.15
C GLY A 186 5.31 51.47 -4.75
N ALA A 187 5.62 52.21 -3.69
CA ALA A 187 4.65 52.88 -2.80
C ALA A 187 3.61 51.91 -2.18
N ALA A 188 3.74 51.43 -0.95
CA ALA A 188 3.66 52.10 0.37
C ALA A 188 2.22 52.19 0.94
N GLN A 189 2.02 51.59 2.13
CA GLN A 189 1.08 51.88 3.26
C GLN A 189 0.90 50.59 4.08
N GLN A 190 1.49 50.46 5.28
CA GLN A 190 0.98 50.96 6.57
C GLN A 190 -0.42 50.44 6.95
N GLN A 191 -0.41 49.43 7.84
CA GLN A 191 -1.10 49.36 9.14
C GLN A 191 -2.18 50.43 9.46
N PRO A 192 -3.25 50.09 10.22
CA PRO A 192 -3.04 49.58 11.58
C PRO A 192 -4.01 48.52 12.12
N ALA A 193 -3.59 47.90 13.23
CA ALA A 193 -4.44 47.12 14.12
C ALA A 193 -5.31 48.05 15.01
N ALA A 194 -6.40 47.52 15.57
CA ALA A 194 -6.56 47.44 17.03
C ALA A 194 -7.89 46.79 17.49
N LYS A 195 -7.83 46.32 18.75
CA LYS A 195 -8.91 46.13 19.75
C LYS A 195 -9.51 44.73 19.93
N ALA A 196 -9.14 44.12 21.05
CA ALA A 196 -10.03 43.29 21.87
C ALA A 196 -11.13 44.18 22.53
N PRO A 197 -12.18 43.58 23.12
CA PRO A 197 -12.04 43.29 24.56
C PRO A 197 -12.64 41.96 25.03
N THR A 198 -12.54 41.76 26.34
CA THR A 198 -12.69 40.56 27.15
C THR A 198 -14.12 40.23 27.64
N ALA A 199 -14.30 38.94 27.95
CA ALA A 199 -14.91 38.38 29.17
C ALA A 199 -16.38 37.86 29.22
N THR A 200 -16.49 36.71 29.90
CA THR A 200 -17.58 36.18 30.75
C THR A 200 -18.92 35.74 30.14
N ALA A 201 -19.26 34.44 30.31
CA ALA A 201 -20.25 33.94 31.29
C ALA A 201 -20.98 32.63 30.88
N GLN A 202 -21.26 31.79 31.89
CA GLN A 202 -22.41 30.87 32.05
C GLN A 202 -22.55 29.55 31.24
N GLN A 203 -22.48 28.44 32.00
CA GLN A 203 -23.28 27.23 31.80
C GLN A 203 -24.73 27.46 32.27
N PRO A 204 -25.68 26.56 31.91
CA PRO A 204 -26.28 25.72 32.97
C PRO A 204 -26.41 24.23 32.61
N ALA A 205 -26.80 23.41 33.60
CA ALA A 205 -26.74 21.95 33.58
C ALA A 205 -28.12 21.24 33.62
N ALA A 206 -28.16 19.98 33.15
CA ALA A 206 -29.13 18.90 33.48
C ALA A 206 -28.76 17.64 32.65
N LYS A 207 -29.10 16.38 32.98
CA LYS A 207 -29.53 15.67 34.21
C LYS A 207 -29.27 14.16 33.95
N ALA A 208 -28.96 13.37 34.97
CA ALA A 208 -28.89 11.90 34.87
C ALA A 208 -30.27 11.23 35.12
N PRO A 209 -30.39 9.91 34.91
CA PRO A 209 -30.70 9.06 36.06
C PRO A 209 -29.84 7.78 36.19
N SER A 210 -29.82 7.26 37.42
CA SER A 210 -29.30 5.97 37.89
C SER A 210 -30.01 4.75 37.25
N GLY A 211 -29.45 3.53 37.25
CA GLY A 211 -28.16 3.04 37.77
C GLY A 211 -28.28 1.57 38.20
N ASN A 212 -27.17 0.89 38.55
CA ASN A 212 -27.18 -0.15 39.59
C ASN A 212 -25.75 -0.44 40.07
N THR A 213 -25.59 -0.81 41.35
CA THR A 213 -24.28 -0.99 42.00
C THR A 213 -24.13 -2.38 42.60
N ALA A 214 -22.99 -3.02 42.35
CA ALA A 214 -22.44 -4.06 43.22
C ALA A 214 -20.95 -3.76 43.44
N ARG A 215 -20.52 -3.72 44.70
CA ARG A 215 -19.23 -3.19 45.17
C ARG A 215 -18.45 -4.33 45.82
N ALA A 216 -17.20 -4.51 45.42
CA ALA A 216 -16.19 -5.23 46.18
C ALA A 216 -14.96 -4.32 46.33
N GLU A 217 -14.57 -4.07 47.58
CA GLU A 217 -13.32 -3.41 47.96
C GLU A 217 -12.21 -4.48 48.00
N GLN A 218 -10.89 -4.23 47.90
CA GLN A 218 -9.97 -3.14 48.24
C GLN A 218 -8.59 -3.53 47.59
N PRO A 219 -7.43 -2.85 47.78
CA PRO A 219 -7.15 -1.47 48.19
C PRO A 219 -6.30 -0.70 47.13
N ALA A 220 -5.95 0.56 47.41
CA ALA A 220 -5.25 1.45 46.48
C ALA A 220 -3.72 1.20 46.36
N ALA A 221 -3.20 1.26 45.13
CA ALA A 221 -1.77 1.37 44.82
C ALA A 221 -1.43 2.75 44.23
N ARG A 222 -0.23 3.27 44.52
CA ARG A 222 0.23 4.61 44.10
C ARG A 222 0.52 4.67 42.58
N PRO A 223 0.35 5.83 41.92
CA PRO A 223 0.66 5.97 40.50
C PRO A 223 2.18 5.89 40.25
N GLN A 224 2.60 5.05 39.30
CA GLN A 224 3.95 5.10 38.73
C GLN A 224 3.95 5.96 37.45
N PRO A 225 5.06 6.67 37.14
CA PRO A 225 5.18 7.47 35.92
C PRO A 225 5.29 6.57 34.67
N PRO A 226 4.93 7.09 33.47
CA PRO A 226 4.86 6.28 32.25
C PRO A 226 6.24 5.78 31.82
N ARG A 227 6.41 4.45 31.74
CA ARG A 227 7.57 3.83 31.09
C ARG A 227 7.35 3.81 29.57
N ARG A 228 8.40 4.15 28.83
CA ARG A 228 8.44 4.12 27.35
C ARG A 228 8.38 2.66 26.86
N PRO A 229 7.88 2.40 25.64
CA PRO A 229 7.99 1.07 25.03
C PRO A 229 9.47 0.73 24.82
N VAL A 230 9.87 -0.47 25.25
CA VAL A 230 11.19 -1.04 24.97
C VAL A 230 11.06 -1.88 23.72
N VAL A 231 11.82 -1.53 22.69
CA VAL A 231 12.08 -2.42 21.55
C VAL A 231 13.04 -3.50 22.07
N VAL A 232 12.70 -4.77 21.85
CA VAL A 232 13.60 -5.88 22.14
C VAL A 232 14.53 -6.03 20.95
N GLU A 233 15.75 -5.48 21.06
CA GLU A 233 16.88 -5.95 20.26
C GLU A 233 17.42 -7.26 20.86
N GLU A 234 18.13 -8.03 20.04
CA GLU A 234 18.64 -9.36 20.39
C GLU A 234 19.69 -9.31 21.50
N VAL A 235 19.88 -10.45 22.17
CA VAL A 235 20.84 -10.60 23.28
C VAL A 235 22.27 -10.66 22.73
N ASP A 236 23.04 -9.60 22.98
CA ASP A 236 24.50 -9.62 22.98
C ASP A 236 24.99 -9.74 24.44
N ASP A 237 25.30 -10.97 24.88
CA ASP A 237 25.97 -11.24 26.16
C ASP A 237 27.50 -11.32 25.95
N ASP A 238 28.20 -10.21 26.18
CA ASP A 238 29.66 -10.13 26.32
C ASP A 238 30.02 -9.11 27.42
N GLU A 239 30.25 -9.58 28.65
CA GLU A 239 31.19 -9.04 29.67
C GLU A 239 30.91 -9.70 31.04
N ASP A 240 31.79 -10.62 31.48
CA ASP A 240 31.80 -11.12 32.85
C ASP A 240 33.01 -10.51 33.60
N ASP A 241 32.72 -9.90 34.75
CA ASP A 241 33.63 -9.04 35.54
C ASP A 241 34.67 -9.85 36.33
N ASP A 242 35.92 -9.36 36.34
CA ASP A 242 37.08 -10.06 36.92
C ASP A 242 37.38 -9.52 38.33
N SER A 243 36.92 -10.22 39.37
CA SER A 243 37.20 -9.86 40.78
C SER A 243 37.25 -11.07 41.75
N PRO A 244 38.40 -11.34 42.41
CA PRO A 244 38.60 -12.57 43.17
C PRO A 244 38.16 -12.48 44.65
N ALA A 245 37.23 -13.34 45.06
CA ALA A 245 36.72 -13.40 46.44
C ALA A 245 37.50 -14.35 47.37
N SER A 246 38.20 -13.77 48.34
CA SER A 246 38.52 -14.33 49.68
C SER A 246 39.42 -15.58 49.82
N ARG A 247 40.51 -15.42 50.57
CA ARG A 247 41.43 -16.51 50.97
C ARG A 247 40.83 -17.36 52.09
N ARG A 248 40.85 -18.69 51.94
CA ARG A 248 40.88 -19.65 53.08
C ARG A 248 42.06 -20.61 52.93
N ARG A 249 42.82 -20.82 54.02
CA ARG A 249 43.94 -21.77 54.09
C ARG A 249 43.42 -23.19 54.35
N PRO A 250 43.97 -24.24 53.73
CA PRO A 250 43.88 -25.60 54.24
C PRO A 250 44.98 -25.88 55.29
N PRO A 251 44.77 -26.82 56.22
CA PRO A 251 45.83 -27.31 57.11
C PRO A 251 46.74 -28.32 56.40
N SER A 252 47.96 -28.47 56.94
CA SER A 252 49.02 -29.35 56.44
C SER A 252 48.85 -30.82 56.83
N GLY A 253 49.28 -31.75 55.98
CA GLY A 253 49.72 -33.08 56.42
C GLY A 253 49.44 -34.22 55.43
N GLY A 254 50.49 -34.80 54.83
CA GLY A 254 50.35 -36.00 54.00
C GLY A 254 51.54 -36.24 53.05
N LYS A 255 52.55 -36.99 53.49
CA LYS A 255 53.63 -37.46 52.61
C LYS A 255 53.09 -38.59 51.71
N GLY A 256 52.68 -38.27 50.49
CA GLY A 256 52.10 -39.26 49.57
C GLY A 256 51.81 -38.75 48.16
N GLY A 257 52.75 -38.03 47.53
CA GLY A 257 52.49 -37.35 46.25
C GLY A 257 53.72 -37.20 45.36
N LYS A 258 54.08 -38.27 44.62
CA LYS A 258 54.95 -38.18 43.43
C LYS A 258 54.33 -38.79 42.16
N MET A 259 53.41 -39.75 42.30
CA MET A 259 52.58 -40.25 41.17
C MET A 259 51.36 -39.33 40.90
N VAL A 260 50.64 -38.92 41.94
CA VAL A 260 49.39 -38.12 41.81
C VAL A 260 49.66 -36.75 41.17
N THR A 261 50.80 -36.14 41.47
CA THR A 261 51.23 -34.84 40.92
C THR A 261 51.53 -34.91 39.41
N LEU A 262 52.07 -36.04 38.93
CA LEU A 262 52.34 -36.24 37.50
C LEU A 262 51.05 -36.48 36.71
N VAL A 263 50.11 -37.23 37.28
CA VAL A 263 48.78 -37.43 36.68
C VAL A 263 48.01 -36.12 36.59
N LEU A 264 48.03 -35.26 37.63
CA LEU A 264 47.42 -33.93 37.58
C LEU A 264 48.09 -33.00 36.55
N LEU A 265 49.43 -33.02 36.45
CA LEU A 265 50.17 -32.22 35.47
C LEU A 265 49.92 -32.60 34.01
N VAL A 266 49.45 -33.82 33.73
CA VAL A 266 49.09 -34.27 32.37
C VAL A 266 47.57 -34.20 32.14
N ALA A 267 46.76 -34.57 33.13
CA ALA A 267 45.31 -34.56 33.02
C ALA A 267 44.72 -33.15 32.95
N ILE A 268 45.23 -32.17 33.71
CA ILE A 268 44.73 -30.79 33.67
C ILE A 268 44.92 -30.15 32.27
N PRO A 269 46.12 -30.15 31.64
CA PRO A 269 46.25 -29.61 30.29
C PRO A 269 45.48 -30.42 29.25
N LEU A 270 45.38 -31.76 29.36
CA LEU A 270 44.52 -32.54 28.45
C LEU A 270 43.04 -32.21 28.61
N PHE A 271 42.56 -31.97 29.83
CA PHE A 271 41.19 -31.54 30.10
C PHE A 271 40.95 -30.10 29.66
N ALA A 272 41.92 -29.21 29.80
CA ALA A 272 41.85 -27.83 29.29
C ALA A 272 41.90 -27.76 27.75
N ILE A 273 42.70 -28.61 27.10
CA ILE A 273 42.73 -28.77 25.63
C ILE A 273 41.41 -29.39 25.16
N GLY A 274 40.91 -30.43 25.83
CA GLY A 274 39.63 -31.06 25.51
C GLY A 274 38.43 -30.13 25.70
N TYR A 275 38.42 -29.35 26.79
CA TYR A 275 37.41 -28.34 27.07
C TYR A 275 37.51 -27.16 26.12
N GLY A 276 38.72 -26.67 25.82
CA GLY A 276 38.95 -25.61 24.83
C GLY A 276 38.53 -26.03 23.42
N TRP A 277 38.80 -27.28 23.03
CA TRP A 277 38.34 -27.87 21.77
C TRP A 277 36.81 -28.02 21.76
N TYR A 278 36.21 -28.56 22.82
CA TYR A 278 34.76 -28.69 22.98
C TYR A 278 34.05 -27.33 22.93
N SER A 279 34.52 -26.32 23.68
CA SER A 279 33.94 -24.98 23.69
C SER A 279 34.15 -24.23 22.37
N SER A 280 35.28 -24.43 21.69
CA SER A 280 35.52 -23.87 20.35
C SER A 280 34.58 -24.49 19.32
N ASN A 281 34.41 -25.81 19.36
CA ASN A 281 33.52 -26.56 18.47
C ASN A 281 32.04 -26.22 18.73
N ALA A 282 31.65 -26.02 19.99
CA ALA A 282 30.32 -25.51 20.37
C ALA A 282 30.10 -24.08 19.85
N LYS A 283 31.07 -23.17 20.01
CA LYS A 283 31.02 -21.81 19.42
C LYS A 283 31.02 -21.82 17.89
N GLN A 284 31.58 -22.83 17.23
CA GLN A 284 31.46 -22.99 15.78
C GLN A 284 30.05 -23.45 15.39
N LYS A 285 29.53 -24.51 16.01
CA LYS A 285 28.14 -24.98 15.79
C LYS A 285 27.11 -23.86 15.99
N ALA A 286 27.19 -23.11 17.09
CA ALA A 286 26.29 -22.00 17.36
C ALA A 286 26.30 -20.92 16.26
N ARG A 287 27.48 -20.62 15.67
CA ARG A 287 27.61 -19.70 14.54
C ARG A 287 27.06 -20.27 13.24
N GLU A 288 27.20 -21.57 13.00
CA GLU A 288 26.63 -22.25 11.84
C GLU A 288 25.09 -22.33 11.93
N LEU A 289 24.54 -22.63 13.11
CA LEU A 289 23.10 -22.59 13.40
C LEU A 289 22.52 -21.19 13.19
N LYS A 290 23.10 -20.14 13.82
CA LYS A 290 22.64 -18.75 13.64
C LYS A 290 22.67 -18.36 12.16
N LYS A 291 23.78 -18.62 11.45
CA LYS A 291 23.91 -18.32 10.01
C LYS A 291 22.85 -19.03 9.15
N GLY A 292 22.49 -20.28 9.47
CA GLY A 292 21.45 -21.02 8.76
C GLY A 292 20.05 -20.46 9.01
N LEU A 293 19.74 -20.13 10.26
CA LEU A 293 18.48 -19.49 10.65
C LEU A 293 18.33 -18.08 10.08
N ASP A 294 19.38 -17.25 10.11
CA ASP A 294 19.40 -15.91 9.51
C ASP A 294 19.14 -15.99 8.00
N ALA A 295 19.80 -16.93 7.31
CA ALA A 295 19.60 -17.14 5.87
C ALA A 295 18.17 -17.60 5.55
N ALA A 296 17.62 -18.54 6.32
CA ALA A 296 16.24 -18.97 6.17
C ALA A 296 15.25 -17.82 6.43
N SER A 297 15.46 -17.05 7.51
CA SER A 297 14.60 -15.92 7.86
C SER A 297 14.64 -14.78 6.85
N GLU A 298 15.79 -14.51 6.22
CA GLU A 298 15.88 -13.50 5.16
C GLU A 298 15.16 -13.96 3.89
N LEU A 299 15.33 -15.23 3.49
CA LEU A 299 14.62 -15.81 2.36
C LEU A 299 13.10 -15.84 2.57
N LEU A 300 12.63 -16.03 3.81
CA LEU A 300 11.21 -15.96 4.17
C LEU A 300 10.60 -14.54 4.16
N LYS A 301 11.37 -13.48 3.88
CA LYS A 301 10.81 -12.14 3.62
C LYS A 301 10.31 -11.98 2.18
N HIS A 302 10.77 -12.83 1.27
CA HIS A 302 10.50 -12.73 -0.16
C HIS A 302 9.34 -13.63 -0.61
N ASP A 303 8.43 -13.12 -1.43
CA ASP A 303 7.23 -13.86 -1.86
C ASP A 303 7.43 -14.59 -3.20
N SER A 304 8.41 -15.50 -3.23
CA SER A 304 8.68 -16.29 -4.41
C SER A 304 8.80 -17.78 -4.07
N PHE A 305 8.33 -18.62 -5.01
CA PHE A 305 8.42 -20.08 -4.88
C PHE A 305 9.86 -20.56 -4.67
N ASP A 306 10.82 -19.93 -5.34
CA ASP A 306 12.25 -20.18 -5.18
C ASP A 306 12.78 -19.73 -3.81
N SER A 307 12.32 -18.58 -3.30
CA SER A 307 12.65 -18.09 -1.95
C SER A 307 12.16 -19.07 -0.86
N TYR A 308 10.90 -19.52 -0.91
CA TYR A 308 10.40 -20.53 0.04
C TYR A 308 11.11 -21.87 -0.08
N LYS A 309 11.52 -22.28 -1.29
CA LYS A 309 12.33 -23.48 -1.51
C LYS A 309 13.71 -23.34 -0.87
N LYS A 310 14.43 -22.26 -1.15
CA LYS A 310 15.76 -21.98 -0.57
C LYS A 310 15.72 -21.79 0.94
N ALA A 311 14.64 -21.19 1.47
CA ALA A 311 14.41 -21.10 2.91
C ALA A 311 14.27 -22.48 3.56
N SER A 312 13.57 -23.41 2.89
CA SER A 312 13.49 -24.81 3.32
C SER A 312 14.90 -25.44 3.32
N GLU A 313 15.64 -25.34 2.21
CA GLU A 313 17.01 -25.86 2.09
C GLU A 313 18.01 -25.25 3.08
N ALA A 314 17.77 -24.02 3.56
CA ALA A 314 18.56 -23.36 4.59
C ALA A 314 18.21 -23.87 6.00
N ALA A 315 16.92 -24.06 6.29
CA ALA A 315 16.45 -24.59 7.57
C ALA A 315 16.74 -26.10 7.73
N ASP A 316 16.68 -26.89 6.65
CA ASP A 316 17.09 -28.32 6.66
C ASP A 316 18.55 -28.47 7.11
N LYS A 317 19.46 -27.58 6.66
CA LYS A 317 20.87 -27.56 7.10
C LYS A 317 21.06 -27.19 8.57
N VAL A 318 20.11 -26.48 9.17
CA VAL A 318 20.11 -26.25 10.62
C VAL A 318 19.79 -27.56 11.34
N LEU A 319 18.81 -28.34 10.83
CA LEU A 319 18.45 -29.65 11.37
C LEU A 319 19.55 -30.73 11.19
N GLU A 320 20.44 -30.59 10.20
CA GLU A 320 21.65 -31.45 10.09
C GLU A 320 22.64 -31.23 11.27
N VAL A 321 22.61 -30.06 11.91
CA VAL A 321 23.51 -29.69 13.02
C VAL A 321 22.83 -29.80 14.38
N ASP A 322 21.54 -29.49 14.45
CA ASP A 322 20.64 -29.54 15.61
C ASP A 322 19.25 -30.05 15.18
N SER A 323 19.03 -31.36 15.30
CA SER A 323 17.80 -32.04 14.86
C SER A 323 16.54 -31.59 15.59
N ASP A 324 16.69 -31.00 16.77
CA ASP A 324 15.59 -30.72 17.69
C ASP A 324 15.21 -29.22 17.63
N SER A 325 15.81 -28.46 16.71
CA SER A 325 15.64 -27.01 16.57
C SER A 325 14.20 -26.62 16.25
N THR A 326 13.47 -26.19 17.27
CA THR A 326 12.06 -25.75 17.21
C THR A 326 11.86 -24.59 16.22
N VAL A 327 12.84 -23.70 16.08
CA VAL A 327 12.83 -22.57 15.15
C VAL A 327 12.95 -23.04 13.71
N ALA A 328 13.91 -23.92 13.41
CA ALA A 328 14.08 -24.48 12.06
C ALA A 328 12.83 -25.27 11.63
N HIS A 329 12.27 -26.09 12.53
CA HIS A 329 10.98 -26.75 12.31
C HIS A 329 9.83 -25.76 12.07
N GLY A 330 9.78 -24.63 12.80
CA GLY A 330 8.81 -23.57 12.56
C GLY A 330 8.94 -22.92 11.17
N TYR A 331 10.17 -22.67 10.71
CA TYR A 331 10.43 -22.13 9.37
C TYR A 331 10.05 -23.13 8.27
N LEU A 332 10.41 -24.41 8.43
CA LEU A 332 10.04 -25.48 7.50
C LEU A 332 8.53 -25.67 7.43
N ALA A 333 7.86 -25.77 8.58
CA ALA A 333 6.41 -25.90 8.65
C ALA A 333 5.70 -24.74 7.92
N TYR A 334 6.18 -23.50 8.10
CA TYR A 334 5.64 -22.33 7.42
C TYR A 334 5.92 -22.36 5.90
N ALA A 335 7.17 -22.58 5.50
CA ALA A 335 7.57 -22.62 4.09
C ALA A 335 6.81 -23.72 3.32
N TYR A 336 6.66 -24.90 3.90
CA TYR A 336 5.90 -26.00 3.30
C TYR A 336 4.39 -25.74 3.31
N ALA A 337 3.82 -25.08 4.34
CA ALA A 337 2.42 -24.67 4.36
C ALA A 337 2.09 -23.68 3.23
N ILE A 338 2.91 -22.64 3.04
CA ILE A 338 2.77 -21.68 1.94
C ILE A 338 2.97 -22.38 0.58
N ARG A 339 3.98 -23.25 0.46
CA ARG A 339 4.19 -24.02 -0.78
C ARG A 339 3.03 -24.93 -1.14
N TRP A 340 2.37 -25.55 -0.16
CA TRP A 340 1.15 -26.34 -0.37
C TRP A 340 -0.05 -25.43 -0.75
N GLY A 341 -0.33 -24.41 0.05
CA GLY A 341 -1.54 -23.60 -0.02
C GLY A 341 -1.58 -22.52 -1.09
N GLU A 342 -0.46 -21.86 -1.40
CA GLU A 342 -0.40 -20.76 -2.38
C GLU A 342 0.37 -21.12 -3.65
N HIS A 343 1.31 -22.08 -3.59
CA HIS A 343 2.13 -22.46 -4.75
C HIS A 343 1.79 -23.82 -5.40
N GLY A 344 0.87 -24.60 -4.83
CA GLY A 344 0.42 -25.86 -5.43
C GLY A 344 1.40 -27.04 -5.28
N GLY A 345 2.20 -27.07 -4.20
CA GLY A 345 3.19 -28.13 -3.92
C GLY A 345 2.62 -29.53 -3.62
N GLY A 346 1.31 -29.71 -3.65
CA GLY A 346 0.64 -31.00 -3.49
C GLY A 346 0.80 -31.65 -2.11
N ASP A 347 0.47 -32.95 -2.03
CA ASP A 347 0.42 -33.69 -0.77
C ASP A 347 1.80 -33.89 -0.11
N ASP A 348 2.91 -33.86 -0.86
CA ASP A 348 4.25 -33.92 -0.25
C ASP A 348 4.59 -32.64 0.52
N ALA A 349 4.26 -31.46 -0.04
CA ALA A 349 4.42 -30.20 0.67
C ALA A 349 3.51 -30.16 1.91
N ARG A 350 2.26 -30.61 1.79
CA ARG A 350 1.34 -30.76 2.92
C ARG A 350 1.95 -31.63 4.03
N ARG A 351 2.37 -32.84 3.69
CA ARG A 351 2.89 -33.84 4.64
C ARG A 351 4.09 -33.30 5.40
N LYS A 352 5.04 -32.67 4.69
CA LYS A 352 6.22 -32.03 5.32
C LYS A 352 5.83 -30.87 6.24
N ALA A 353 4.84 -30.07 5.85
CA ALA A 353 4.30 -29.02 6.71
C ALA A 353 3.71 -29.59 8.01
N GLU A 354 2.91 -30.66 7.92
CA GLU A 354 2.33 -31.37 9.07
C GLU A 354 3.41 -32.06 9.94
N GLU A 355 4.43 -32.68 9.34
CA GLU A 355 5.56 -33.34 10.02
C GLU A 355 6.40 -32.33 10.84
N HIS A 356 6.85 -31.24 10.22
CA HIS A 356 7.63 -30.22 10.92
C HIS A 356 6.79 -29.40 11.91
N LEU A 357 5.47 -29.22 11.67
CA LEU A 357 4.56 -28.62 12.66
C LEU A 357 4.47 -29.48 13.93
N ALA A 358 4.44 -30.81 13.79
CA ALA A 358 4.42 -31.72 14.93
C ALA A 358 5.73 -31.66 15.73
N ALA A 359 6.88 -31.73 15.04
CA ALA A 359 8.20 -31.66 15.67
C ALA A 359 8.46 -30.30 16.36
N GLY A 360 8.09 -29.19 15.72
CA GLY A 360 8.21 -27.86 16.31
C GLY A 360 7.30 -27.64 17.54
N LYS A 361 6.21 -28.42 17.67
CA LYS A 361 5.29 -28.37 18.83
C LYS A 361 5.73 -29.23 20.01
N SER A 362 6.70 -30.13 19.84
CA SER A 362 7.17 -31.02 20.93
C SER A 362 8.30 -30.46 21.79
N GLY A 363 8.86 -29.30 21.45
CA GLY A 363 9.88 -28.63 22.27
C GLY A 363 9.29 -27.68 23.31
N ASP A 364 10.04 -27.45 24.39
CA ASP A 364 9.66 -26.56 25.52
C ASP A 364 9.85 -25.05 25.22
N ASP A 365 10.28 -24.70 24.02
CA ASP A 365 10.64 -23.33 23.62
C ASP A 365 9.46 -22.36 23.45
N VAL A 366 9.81 -21.08 23.42
CA VAL A 366 8.88 -20.00 23.06
C VAL A 366 8.40 -20.16 21.61
N VAL A 367 7.16 -20.66 21.46
CA VAL A 367 6.48 -20.89 20.17
C VAL A 367 6.67 -19.72 19.21
N SER A 368 7.35 -19.97 18.08
CA SER A 368 7.69 -18.94 17.10
C SER A 368 6.46 -18.46 16.30
N SER A 369 6.50 -17.21 15.80
CA SER A 369 5.42 -16.69 14.94
C SER A 369 5.23 -17.54 13.68
N HIS A 370 6.31 -18.10 13.13
CA HIS A 370 6.25 -18.99 11.96
C HIS A 370 5.52 -20.30 12.28
N LEU A 371 5.76 -20.91 13.45
CA LEU A 371 5.08 -22.13 13.86
C LEU A 371 3.57 -21.89 14.13
N ILE A 372 3.21 -20.73 14.70
CA ILE A 372 1.81 -20.33 14.89
C ILE A 372 1.13 -20.06 13.54
N ALA A 373 1.80 -19.36 12.62
CA ALA A 373 1.29 -19.10 11.27
C ALA A 373 1.10 -20.41 10.50
N ALA A 374 2.07 -21.31 10.52
CA ALA A 374 2.00 -22.64 9.91
C ALA A 374 0.81 -23.44 10.44
N ASP A 375 0.60 -23.49 11.76
CA ASP A 375 -0.55 -24.15 12.40
C ASP A 375 -1.89 -23.65 11.84
N ALA A 376 -2.05 -22.34 11.75
CA ALA A 376 -3.28 -21.71 11.25
C ALA A 376 -3.48 -21.91 9.75
N LEU A 377 -2.40 -21.82 8.96
CA LEU A 377 -2.42 -22.03 7.51
C LEU A 377 -2.72 -23.49 7.15
N ILE A 378 -2.03 -24.45 7.77
CA ILE A 378 -2.24 -25.89 7.54
C ILE A 378 -3.69 -26.28 7.87
N GLN A 379 -4.23 -25.79 8.98
CA GLN A 379 -5.64 -26.02 9.33
C GLN A 379 -6.59 -25.34 8.33
N THR A 380 -6.29 -24.13 7.86
CA THR A 380 -7.11 -23.40 6.87
C THR A 380 -7.15 -24.13 5.53
N TYR A 381 -6.00 -24.49 4.97
CA TYR A 381 -5.91 -25.26 3.71
C TYR A 381 -6.46 -26.69 3.86
N GLY A 382 -6.41 -27.26 5.07
CA GLY A 382 -7.08 -28.51 5.43
C GLY A 382 -8.59 -28.41 5.67
N GLY A 383 -9.22 -27.26 5.39
CA GLY A 383 -10.68 -27.06 5.45
C GLY A 383 -11.23 -26.65 6.83
N LYS A 384 -10.37 -26.42 7.84
CA LYS A 384 -10.71 -26.00 9.21
C LYS A 384 -10.46 -24.50 9.44
N GLY A 385 -10.75 -23.68 8.43
CA GLY A 385 -10.42 -22.25 8.43
C GLY A 385 -11.10 -21.44 9.52
N LYS A 386 -12.29 -21.85 10.00
CA LYS A 386 -13.01 -21.13 11.07
C LYS A 386 -12.39 -21.38 12.44
N GLU A 387 -12.03 -22.63 12.70
CA GLU A 387 -11.33 -23.07 13.91
C GLU A 387 -9.93 -22.47 13.97
N ALA A 388 -9.21 -22.50 12.84
CA ALA A 388 -7.90 -21.86 12.68
C ALA A 388 -7.95 -20.35 12.95
N LEU A 389 -8.95 -19.67 12.40
CA LEU A 389 -9.17 -18.24 12.58
C LEU A 389 -9.37 -17.87 14.05
N GLY A 390 -10.31 -18.51 14.75
CA GLY A 390 -10.55 -18.24 16.17
C GLY A 390 -9.35 -18.55 17.06
N ALA A 391 -8.63 -19.64 16.79
CA ALA A 391 -7.42 -20.01 17.51
C ALA A 391 -6.26 -19.02 17.26
N LEU A 392 -6.12 -18.50 16.04
CA LEU A 392 -5.14 -17.48 15.71
C LEU A 392 -5.47 -16.13 16.35
N GLU A 393 -6.73 -15.71 16.34
CA GLU A 393 -7.19 -14.44 16.94
C GLU A 393 -6.89 -14.38 18.44
N GLU A 394 -7.18 -15.44 19.21
CA GLU A 394 -6.82 -15.48 20.63
C GLU A 394 -5.30 -15.55 20.87
N LYS A 395 -4.53 -16.25 20.02
CA LYS A 395 -3.05 -16.25 20.10
C LYS A 395 -2.46 -14.85 19.84
N VAL A 396 -2.91 -14.16 18.78
CA VAL A 396 -2.45 -12.80 18.44
C VAL A 396 -2.76 -11.82 19.58
N LYS A 397 -4.00 -11.83 20.07
CA LYS A 397 -4.46 -11.00 21.18
C LYS A 397 -3.67 -11.25 22.48
N ALA A 398 -3.35 -12.51 22.78
CA ALA A 398 -2.52 -12.86 23.94
C ALA A 398 -1.07 -12.37 23.80
N LEU A 399 -0.49 -12.42 22.60
CA LEU A 399 0.85 -11.90 22.31
C LEU A 399 0.88 -10.36 22.33
N ASP A 400 -0.13 -9.69 21.78
CA ASP A 400 -0.26 -8.23 21.82
C ASP A 400 -0.38 -7.70 23.27
N ALA A 401 -1.13 -8.41 24.13
CA ALA A 401 -1.21 -8.09 25.56
C ALA A 401 0.15 -8.24 26.29
N GLN A 402 1.09 -9.02 25.74
CA GLN A 402 2.47 -9.15 26.20
C GLN A 402 3.43 -8.17 25.51
N GLY A 403 2.95 -7.30 24.61
CA GLY A 403 3.77 -6.40 23.79
C GLY A 403 4.51 -7.10 22.63
N ARG A 404 4.14 -8.34 22.31
CA ARG A 404 4.82 -9.21 21.32
C ARG A 404 4.08 -9.25 19.97
N SER A 405 3.62 -8.09 19.49
CA SER A 405 2.96 -7.95 18.18
C SER A 405 3.83 -8.47 17.05
N SER A 406 3.25 -9.24 16.13
CA SER A 406 3.99 -9.90 15.03
C SER A 406 3.35 -9.61 13.68
N SER A 407 4.11 -8.97 12.77
CA SER A 407 3.64 -8.65 11.42
C SER A 407 3.16 -9.91 10.68
N LEU A 408 3.92 -11.01 10.78
CA LEU A 408 3.59 -12.28 10.14
C LEU A 408 2.25 -12.87 10.62
N LEU A 409 1.94 -12.75 11.91
CA LEU A 409 0.66 -13.24 12.44
C LEU A 409 -0.51 -12.38 11.98
N TYR A 410 -0.32 -11.06 11.90
CA TYR A 410 -1.32 -10.13 11.35
C TYR A 410 -1.53 -10.32 9.83
N LEU A 411 -0.46 -10.58 9.07
CA LEU A 411 -0.52 -10.98 7.67
C LEU A 411 -1.31 -12.29 7.51
N THR A 412 -0.96 -13.32 8.28
CA THR A 412 -1.63 -14.63 8.26
C THR A 412 -3.11 -14.50 8.62
N LEU A 413 -3.42 -13.70 9.65
CA LEU A 413 -4.79 -13.41 10.06
C LEU A 413 -5.58 -12.73 8.95
N GLY A 414 -4.96 -11.75 8.27
CA GLY A 414 -5.52 -11.08 7.10
C GLY A 414 -5.82 -12.03 5.93
N LEU A 415 -4.92 -12.97 5.61
CA LEU A 415 -5.17 -14.00 4.59
C LEU A 415 -6.35 -14.91 4.97
N ILE A 416 -6.40 -15.41 6.20
CA ILE A 416 -7.47 -16.32 6.65
C ILE A 416 -8.82 -15.59 6.69
N GLN A 417 -8.86 -14.34 7.16
CA GLN A 417 -10.07 -13.49 7.12
C GLN A 417 -10.51 -13.21 5.67
N MET A 418 -9.58 -12.90 4.77
CA MET A 418 -9.86 -12.69 3.34
C MET A 418 -10.43 -13.95 2.68
N ASN A 419 -9.96 -15.14 3.06
CA ASN A 419 -10.47 -16.42 2.57
C ASN A 419 -11.83 -16.79 3.19
N ALA A 420 -12.07 -16.44 4.47
CA ALA A 420 -13.38 -16.50 5.08
C ALA A 420 -14.39 -15.48 4.50
N GLY A 421 -13.94 -14.55 3.66
CA GLY A 421 -14.75 -13.51 3.01
C GLY A 421 -14.98 -12.26 3.87
N ASP A 422 -14.33 -12.17 5.03
CA ASP A 422 -14.40 -11.05 5.97
C ASP A 422 -13.38 -9.98 5.58
N LEU A 423 -13.74 -9.21 4.53
CA LEU A 423 -12.82 -8.28 3.88
C LEU A 423 -12.49 -7.05 4.73
N ASP A 424 -13.39 -6.63 5.61
CA ASP A 424 -13.15 -5.49 6.52
C ASP A 424 -12.14 -5.85 7.60
N ARG A 425 -12.31 -6.99 8.31
CA ARG A 425 -11.29 -7.41 9.28
C ARG A 425 -9.98 -7.80 8.60
N ALA A 426 -10.04 -8.38 7.39
CA ALA A 426 -8.84 -8.68 6.61
C ALA A 426 -8.04 -7.40 6.28
N ARG A 427 -8.71 -6.32 5.86
CA ARG A 427 -8.07 -5.00 5.70
C ARG A 427 -7.41 -4.57 7.01
N ASP A 428 -8.16 -4.52 8.10
CA ASP A 428 -7.67 -3.99 9.38
C ASP A 428 -6.45 -4.77 9.91
N SER A 429 -6.47 -6.11 9.78
CA SER A 429 -5.33 -6.98 10.11
C SER A 429 -4.12 -6.73 9.21
N LEU A 430 -4.32 -6.56 7.90
CA LEU A 430 -3.23 -6.28 6.96
C LEU A 430 -2.66 -4.87 7.11
N GLU A 431 -3.48 -3.86 7.42
CA GLU A 431 -3.01 -2.51 7.74
C GLU A 431 -2.21 -2.51 9.06
N ARG A 432 -2.61 -3.35 10.04
CA ARG A 432 -1.81 -3.57 11.25
C ARG A 432 -0.48 -4.26 10.94
N ALA A 433 -0.45 -5.25 10.05
CA ALA A 433 0.79 -5.84 9.56
C ALA A 433 1.68 -4.80 8.86
N GLN A 434 1.09 -3.95 8.00
CA GLN A 434 1.80 -2.90 7.25
C GLN A 434 2.51 -1.89 8.17
N VAL A 435 1.89 -1.54 9.31
CA VAL A 435 2.51 -0.68 10.33
C VAL A 435 3.69 -1.38 11.01
N LEU A 436 3.67 -2.71 11.14
CA LEU A 436 4.73 -3.50 11.77
C LEU A 436 5.88 -3.86 10.80
N SER A 437 5.61 -4.02 9.50
CA SER A 437 6.64 -4.20 8.44
C SER A 437 6.23 -3.42 7.18
N PRO A 438 6.62 -2.14 7.04
CA PRO A 438 6.22 -1.27 5.92
C PRO A 438 6.95 -1.59 4.60
N ASP A 439 7.79 -2.62 4.58
CA ASP A 439 8.67 -3.08 3.51
C ASP A 439 8.31 -4.47 2.95
N ASP A 440 7.40 -5.21 3.59
CA ASP A 440 7.01 -6.55 3.16
C ASP A 440 6.02 -6.49 1.97
N PRO A 441 6.41 -6.95 0.77
CA PRO A 441 5.57 -6.84 -0.43
C PRO A 441 4.28 -7.67 -0.35
N ARG A 442 4.25 -8.74 0.47
CA ARG A 442 3.08 -9.63 0.64
C ARG A 442 1.91 -8.89 1.24
N ILE A 443 2.19 -8.02 2.21
CA ILE A 443 1.17 -7.22 2.88
C ILE A 443 0.49 -6.30 1.85
N TYR A 444 1.28 -5.63 1.02
CA TYR A 444 0.78 -4.79 -0.07
C TYR A 444 0.03 -5.58 -1.14
N ALA A 445 0.51 -6.77 -1.54
CA ALA A 445 -0.19 -7.62 -2.51
C ALA A 445 -1.54 -8.10 -1.99
N ASN A 446 -1.61 -8.51 -0.71
CA ASN A 446 -2.83 -8.94 -0.04
C ASN A 446 -3.80 -7.77 0.21
N LEU A 447 -3.31 -6.59 0.60
CA LEU A 447 -4.12 -5.36 0.63
C LEU A 447 -4.69 -5.06 -0.77
N GLY A 448 -3.88 -5.19 -1.81
CA GLY A 448 -4.32 -5.07 -3.20
C GLY A 448 -5.48 -6.02 -3.53
N ALA A 449 -5.37 -7.29 -3.12
CA ALA A 449 -6.41 -8.30 -3.30
C ALA A 449 -7.69 -7.99 -2.49
N VAL A 450 -7.58 -7.58 -1.23
CA VAL A 450 -8.71 -7.17 -0.39
C VAL A 450 -9.41 -5.96 -0.98
N TYR A 451 -8.67 -4.90 -1.31
CA TYR A 451 -9.23 -3.68 -1.91
C TYR A 451 -9.90 -3.96 -3.27
N ARG A 452 -9.37 -4.88 -4.10
CA ARG A 452 -10.04 -5.32 -5.34
C ARG A 452 -11.35 -6.07 -5.04
N ARG A 453 -11.36 -6.97 -4.05
CA ARG A 453 -12.60 -7.69 -3.63
C ARG A 453 -13.65 -6.74 -3.03
N LEU A 454 -13.23 -5.65 -2.39
CA LEU A 454 -14.09 -4.54 -1.94
C LEU A 454 -14.56 -3.62 -3.09
N GLY A 455 -14.06 -3.79 -4.32
CA GLY A 455 -14.36 -2.94 -5.47
C GLY A 455 -13.70 -1.56 -5.43
N GLN A 456 -12.63 -1.39 -4.63
CA GLN A 456 -11.85 -0.17 -4.51
C GLN A 456 -10.62 -0.21 -5.43
N ASP A 457 -10.87 -0.34 -6.73
CA ASP A 457 -9.88 -0.64 -7.77
C ASP A 457 -8.67 0.33 -7.78
N ASN A 458 -8.92 1.62 -7.53
CA ASN A 458 -7.85 2.63 -7.43
C ASN A 458 -6.94 2.42 -6.20
N THR A 459 -7.47 1.93 -5.10
CA THR A 459 -6.70 1.60 -3.88
C THR A 459 -5.98 0.27 -4.06
N ALA A 460 -6.62 -0.70 -4.71
CA ALA A 460 -6.01 -1.98 -5.10
C ALA A 460 -4.76 -1.77 -5.98
N TRP A 461 -4.89 -0.95 -7.03
CA TRP A 461 -3.80 -0.60 -7.93
C TRP A 461 -2.59 0.01 -7.20
N LYS A 462 -2.83 0.96 -6.28
CA LYS A 462 -1.76 1.59 -5.49
C LYS A 462 -1.02 0.56 -4.64
N ASN A 463 -1.74 -0.35 -4.01
CA ASN A 463 -1.15 -1.40 -3.17
C ASN A 463 -0.31 -2.37 -4.01
N TYR A 464 -0.80 -2.84 -5.17
CA TYR A 464 0.03 -3.61 -6.09
C TYR A 464 1.25 -2.82 -6.62
N ASP A 465 1.14 -1.51 -6.80
CA ASP A 465 2.29 -0.67 -7.17
C ASP A 465 3.31 -0.55 -6.04
N PHE A 466 2.89 -0.54 -4.76
CA PHE A 466 3.80 -0.60 -3.62
C PHE A 466 4.52 -1.95 -3.51
N ALA A 467 3.81 -3.07 -3.65
CA ALA A 467 4.43 -4.40 -3.71
C ALA A 467 5.51 -4.47 -4.80
N LEU A 468 5.20 -3.97 -6.01
CA LEU A 468 6.13 -3.93 -7.15
C LEU A 468 7.30 -2.94 -7.01
N ARG A 469 7.31 -2.06 -5.99
CA ARG A 469 8.47 -1.20 -5.67
C ARG A 469 9.48 -1.93 -4.79
N TYR A 470 9.01 -2.82 -3.90
CA TYR A 470 9.86 -3.67 -3.07
C TYR A 470 10.35 -4.88 -3.86
N GLU A 471 9.44 -5.56 -4.58
CA GLU A 471 9.76 -6.69 -5.46
C GLU A 471 9.21 -6.46 -6.87
N LYS A 472 10.08 -6.04 -7.79
CA LYS A 472 9.71 -5.68 -9.17
C LYS A 472 8.99 -6.78 -9.95
N ASP A 473 9.21 -8.03 -9.56
CA ASP A 473 8.81 -9.23 -10.29
C ASP A 473 7.75 -10.04 -9.51
N HIS A 474 7.18 -9.43 -8.45
CA HIS A 474 6.22 -10.05 -7.52
C HIS A 474 4.99 -10.66 -8.23
N PRO A 475 4.83 -11.99 -8.27
CA PRO A 475 3.88 -12.65 -9.18
C PRO A 475 2.42 -12.23 -9.00
N GLU A 476 1.94 -12.22 -7.75
CA GLU A 476 0.57 -11.88 -7.36
C GLU A 476 0.19 -10.45 -7.74
N SER A 477 1.17 -9.54 -7.77
CA SER A 477 0.95 -8.12 -8.06
C SER A 477 1.01 -7.82 -9.56
N LEU A 478 1.86 -8.54 -10.31
CA LEU A 478 1.80 -8.56 -11.78
C LEU A 478 0.45 -9.14 -12.25
N LEU A 479 0.04 -10.28 -11.69
CA LEU A 479 -1.23 -10.93 -12.00
C LEU A 479 -2.44 -10.08 -11.58
N GLY A 480 -2.43 -9.56 -10.35
CA GLY A 480 -3.50 -8.73 -9.79
C GLY A 480 -3.74 -7.46 -10.61
N ARG A 481 -2.67 -6.75 -11.02
CA ARG A 481 -2.77 -5.60 -11.93
C ARG A 481 -3.27 -6.00 -13.32
N SER A 482 -2.80 -7.12 -13.86
CA SER A 482 -3.21 -7.60 -15.18
C SER A 482 -4.71 -7.90 -15.22
N LEU A 483 -5.22 -8.65 -14.23
CA LEU A 483 -6.65 -8.92 -14.10
C LEU A 483 -7.46 -7.64 -13.88
N LEU A 484 -6.97 -6.71 -13.04
CA LEU A 484 -7.65 -5.44 -12.80
C LEU A 484 -7.77 -4.57 -14.07
N MET A 485 -6.75 -4.53 -14.92
CA MET A 485 -6.83 -3.86 -16.24
C MET A 485 -7.82 -4.57 -17.16
N LEU A 486 -7.81 -5.90 -17.17
CA LEU A 486 -8.70 -6.74 -17.99
C LEU A 486 -10.17 -6.73 -17.52
N GLU A 487 -10.45 -6.21 -16.32
CA GLU A 487 -11.80 -6.09 -15.77
C GLU A 487 -12.43 -4.69 -15.99
N GLN A 488 -11.66 -3.71 -16.46
CA GLN A 488 -12.15 -2.36 -16.75
C GLN A 488 -13.06 -2.30 -18.00
N ASP A 489 -13.87 -1.25 -18.07
CA ASP A 489 -14.71 -0.94 -19.25
C ASP A 489 -13.84 -0.54 -20.46
N THR A 490 -12.74 0.18 -20.21
CA THR A 490 -11.73 0.57 -21.21
C THR A 490 -10.33 0.00 -20.84
N PRO A 491 -10.05 -1.29 -21.08
CA PRO A 491 -8.78 -1.92 -20.68
C PRO A 491 -7.54 -1.35 -21.37
N ASN A 492 -6.46 -1.18 -20.61
CA ASN A 492 -5.12 -1.02 -21.18
C ASN A 492 -4.51 -2.40 -21.52
N TYR A 493 -4.92 -2.98 -22.65
CA TYR A 493 -4.51 -4.32 -23.07
C TYR A 493 -2.99 -4.47 -23.23
N GLY A 494 -2.29 -3.44 -23.72
CA GLY A 494 -0.83 -3.50 -23.91
C GLY A 494 -0.07 -3.56 -22.59
N LEU A 495 -0.48 -2.77 -21.59
CA LEU A 495 0.10 -2.85 -20.25
C LEU A 495 -0.22 -4.18 -19.58
N ALA A 496 -1.46 -4.68 -19.70
CA ALA A 496 -1.85 -6.01 -19.20
C ALA A 496 -1.02 -7.13 -19.86
N HIS A 497 -0.79 -7.06 -21.19
CA HIS A 497 0.10 -7.99 -21.89
C HIS A 497 1.52 -7.93 -21.33
N SER A 498 2.10 -6.73 -21.14
CA SER A 498 3.48 -6.60 -20.65
C SER A 498 3.69 -7.22 -19.26
N MET A 499 2.70 -7.10 -18.37
CA MET A 499 2.75 -7.65 -17.01
C MET A 499 2.57 -9.18 -17.01
N LEU A 500 1.65 -9.71 -17.82
CA LEU A 500 1.48 -11.15 -18.00
C LEU A 500 2.69 -11.80 -18.70
N LYS A 501 3.24 -11.15 -19.72
CA LYS A 501 4.46 -11.60 -20.41
C LYS A 501 5.61 -11.71 -19.42
N LYS A 502 5.85 -10.65 -18.65
CA LYS A 502 6.87 -10.63 -17.60
C LYS A 502 6.68 -11.79 -16.62
N LEU A 503 5.46 -11.98 -16.12
CA LEU A 503 5.12 -13.08 -15.20
C LEU A 503 5.38 -14.48 -15.80
N LEU A 504 5.09 -14.69 -17.08
CA LEU A 504 5.28 -15.97 -17.79
C LEU A 504 6.75 -16.22 -18.19
N GLU A 505 7.59 -15.18 -18.26
CA GLU A 505 8.98 -15.24 -18.72
C GLU A 505 10.01 -14.94 -17.61
N THR A 506 9.59 -14.81 -16.35
CA THR A 506 10.51 -14.55 -15.20
C THR A 506 11.37 -15.78 -14.89
N ASP A 507 12.64 -15.55 -14.55
CA ASP A 507 13.61 -16.55 -14.10
C ASP A 507 14.18 -16.13 -12.72
N PRO A 508 14.05 -16.94 -11.65
CA PRO A 508 13.41 -18.25 -11.60
C PRO A 508 11.88 -18.17 -11.85
N PRO A 509 11.27 -19.23 -12.42
CA PRO A 509 9.85 -19.23 -12.75
C PRO A 509 8.97 -19.17 -11.49
N PRO A 510 7.80 -18.51 -11.57
CA PRO A 510 6.76 -18.62 -10.56
C PRO A 510 6.30 -20.07 -10.36
N SER A 511 5.54 -20.32 -9.29
CA SER A 511 4.98 -21.64 -9.00
C SER A 511 4.05 -22.15 -10.11
N PRO A 512 3.81 -23.48 -10.18
CA PRO A 512 2.81 -24.04 -11.08
C PRO A 512 1.43 -23.40 -10.93
N ARG A 513 0.99 -23.05 -9.70
CA ARG A 513 -0.29 -22.36 -9.44
C ARG A 513 -0.30 -20.92 -9.96
N GLN A 514 0.79 -20.17 -9.75
CA GLN A 514 0.94 -18.80 -10.25
C GLN A 514 0.95 -18.78 -11.78
N LEU A 515 1.75 -19.65 -12.41
CA LEU A 515 1.80 -19.84 -13.86
C LEU A 515 0.46 -20.30 -14.44
N ALA A 516 -0.24 -21.23 -13.79
CA ALA A 516 -1.57 -21.68 -14.21
C ALA A 516 -2.55 -20.50 -14.30
N THR A 517 -2.55 -19.65 -13.28
CA THR A 517 -3.44 -18.49 -13.19
C THR A 517 -3.04 -17.40 -14.19
N ALA A 518 -1.74 -17.22 -14.44
CA ALA A 518 -1.22 -16.33 -15.49
C ALA A 518 -1.65 -16.79 -16.91
N HIS A 519 -1.62 -18.10 -17.17
CA HIS A 519 -2.10 -18.68 -18.43
C HIS A 519 -3.60 -18.48 -18.67
N LEU A 520 -4.43 -18.55 -17.63
CA LEU A 520 -5.86 -18.22 -17.72
C LEU A 520 -6.08 -16.70 -17.86
N ALA A 521 -5.30 -15.86 -17.19
CA ALA A 521 -5.34 -14.41 -17.42
C ALA A 521 -4.93 -14.04 -18.86
N ARG A 522 -4.01 -14.80 -19.47
CA ARG A 522 -3.64 -14.67 -20.89
C ARG A 522 -4.77 -15.11 -21.83
N SER A 523 -5.54 -16.17 -21.53
CA SER A 523 -6.71 -16.54 -22.34
C SER A 523 -7.80 -15.46 -22.28
N LEU A 524 -8.04 -14.87 -21.10
CA LEU A 524 -8.93 -13.72 -20.92
C LEU A 524 -8.47 -12.49 -21.73
N LEU A 525 -7.18 -12.16 -21.71
CA LEU A 525 -6.59 -11.10 -22.53
C LEU A 525 -6.84 -11.34 -24.03
N ILE A 526 -6.55 -12.53 -24.54
CA ILE A 526 -6.74 -12.87 -25.96
C ILE A 526 -8.21 -12.70 -26.36
N SER A 527 -9.14 -13.21 -25.56
CA SER A 527 -10.59 -13.10 -25.82
C SER A 527 -11.06 -11.65 -25.85
N ARG A 528 -10.72 -10.84 -24.82
CA ARG A 528 -11.12 -9.42 -24.79
C ARG A 528 -10.49 -8.57 -25.89
N VAL A 529 -9.23 -8.85 -26.27
CA VAL A 529 -8.58 -8.17 -27.40
C VAL A 529 -9.23 -8.55 -28.72
N SER A 530 -9.51 -9.84 -28.95
CA SER A 530 -10.17 -10.33 -30.17
C SER A 530 -11.58 -9.75 -30.33
N ALA A 531 -12.31 -9.57 -29.22
CA ALA A 531 -13.60 -8.88 -29.22
C ALA A 531 -13.43 -7.39 -29.57
N ALA A 532 -12.49 -6.69 -28.93
CA ALA A 532 -12.23 -5.27 -29.18
C ALA A 532 -11.74 -4.97 -30.61
N MET A 533 -11.09 -5.92 -31.28
CA MET A 533 -10.63 -5.74 -32.67
C MET A 533 -11.78 -5.63 -33.69
N VAL A 534 -12.96 -6.20 -33.41
CA VAL A 534 -14.09 -6.28 -34.37
C VAL A 534 -14.51 -4.90 -34.87
N ASP A 535 -14.56 -3.92 -33.97
CA ASP A 535 -15.05 -2.56 -34.26
C ASP A 535 -13.93 -1.57 -34.64
N LEU A 536 -12.67 -2.03 -34.73
CA LEU A 536 -11.51 -1.20 -35.04
C LEU A 536 -11.17 -1.18 -36.53
N LYS A 537 -10.63 -0.05 -37.00
CA LYS A 537 -10.03 0.07 -38.34
C LYS A 537 -8.80 -0.85 -38.47
N PRO A 538 -8.44 -1.33 -39.68
CA PRO A 538 -7.33 -2.27 -39.87
C PRO A 538 -5.97 -1.78 -39.31
N ASP A 539 -5.67 -0.49 -39.38
CA ASP A 539 -4.44 0.07 -38.82
C ASP A 539 -4.42 0.05 -37.28
N MET A 540 -5.59 0.18 -36.64
CA MET A 540 -5.75 0.10 -35.20
C MET A 540 -5.82 -1.35 -34.71
N GLN A 541 -6.39 -2.26 -35.51
CA GLN A 541 -6.29 -3.70 -35.28
C GLN A 541 -4.83 -4.15 -35.27
N GLN A 542 -4.05 -3.75 -36.27
CA GLN A 542 -2.62 -4.08 -36.36
C GLN A 542 -1.82 -3.57 -35.15
N LYS A 543 -1.98 -2.29 -34.77
CA LYS A 543 -1.34 -1.71 -33.58
C LYS A 543 -1.72 -2.46 -32.29
N LEU A 544 -2.99 -2.86 -32.15
CA LEU A 544 -3.46 -3.59 -30.97
C LEU A 544 -2.90 -5.03 -30.95
N SER A 545 -2.82 -5.69 -32.10
CA SER A 545 -2.15 -6.99 -32.27
C SER A 545 -0.69 -6.92 -31.83
N GLU A 546 0.07 -5.94 -32.35
CA GLU A 546 1.48 -5.71 -31.99
C GLU A 546 1.67 -5.43 -30.50
N ALA A 547 0.84 -4.56 -29.91
CA ALA A 547 0.94 -4.17 -28.50
C ALA A 547 0.56 -5.29 -27.51
N THR A 548 -0.16 -6.34 -27.97
CA THR A 548 -0.71 -7.40 -27.10
C THR A 548 -0.22 -8.80 -27.47
N ALA A 549 0.52 -8.93 -28.57
CA ALA A 549 0.85 -10.19 -29.24
C ALA A 549 -0.38 -11.08 -29.44
N VAL A 550 -1.54 -10.53 -29.82
CA VAL A 550 -2.77 -11.28 -30.11
C VAL A 550 -2.99 -11.31 -31.63
N PRO A 551 -3.08 -12.49 -32.28
CA PRO A 551 -3.26 -12.59 -33.72
C PRO A 551 -4.50 -11.87 -34.25
N LEU A 552 -4.42 -11.34 -35.48
CA LEU A 552 -5.57 -10.80 -36.20
C LEU A 552 -6.50 -11.91 -36.71
N GLU A 553 -5.94 -13.08 -37.05
CA GLU A 553 -6.71 -14.21 -37.54
C GLU A 553 -7.48 -14.86 -36.39
N LYS A 554 -8.81 -14.72 -36.38
CA LYS A 554 -9.71 -15.21 -35.33
C LYS A 554 -9.45 -16.67 -34.93
N GLU A 555 -9.23 -17.57 -35.89
CA GLU A 555 -8.96 -18.98 -35.60
C GLU A 555 -7.59 -19.20 -34.94
N LYS A 556 -6.58 -18.39 -35.28
CA LYS A 556 -5.24 -18.44 -34.67
C LYS A 556 -5.28 -17.88 -33.24
N ALA A 557 -5.94 -16.75 -33.03
CA ALA A 557 -6.19 -16.20 -31.69
C ALA A 557 -6.97 -17.21 -30.82
N ARG A 558 -7.99 -17.87 -31.38
CA ARG A 558 -8.75 -18.93 -30.70
C ARG A 558 -7.89 -20.15 -30.35
N ALA A 559 -6.99 -20.58 -31.24
CA ALA A 559 -6.06 -21.67 -30.97
C ALA A 559 -5.06 -21.32 -29.85
N GLU A 560 -4.49 -20.11 -29.86
CA GLU A 560 -3.60 -19.63 -28.78
C GLU A 560 -4.34 -19.49 -27.44
N MET A 561 -5.58 -19.00 -27.46
CA MET A 561 -6.44 -18.92 -26.29
C MET A 561 -6.67 -20.30 -25.66
N THR A 562 -7.12 -21.28 -26.46
CA THR A 562 -7.36 -22.66 -26.01
C THR A 562 -6.08 -23.30 -25.47
N LYS A 563 -4.96 -23.17 -26.19
CA LYS A 563 -3.65 -23.68 -25.74
C LYS A 563 -3.24 -23.09 -24.39
N SER A 564 -3.50 -21.80 -24.16
CA SER A 564 -3.22 -21.15 -22.87
C SER A 564 -4.14 -21.69 -21.76
N GLU A 565 -5.44 -21.91 -22.02
CA GLU A 565 -6.33 -22.57 -21.04
C GLU A 565 -5.86 -23.99 -20.71
N GLU A 566 -5.57 -24.81 -21.73
CA GLU A 566 -5.10 -26.18 -21.57
C GLU A 566 -3.80 -26.25 -20.77
N THR A 567 -2.85 -25.33 -21.04
CA THR A 567 -1.60 -25.23 -20.28
C THR A 567 -1.87 -24.88 -18.81
N GLY A 568 -2.77 -23.91 -18.56
CA GLY A 568 -3.13 -23.51 -17.20
C GLY A 568 -3.81 -24.63 -16.41
N PHE A 569 -4.79 -25.31 -16.99
CA PHE A 569 -5.42 -26.49 -16.37
C PHE A 569 -4.46 -27.68 -16.26
N ALA A 570 -3.47 -27.85 -17.13
CA ALA A 570 -2.46 -28.89 -16.98
C ALA A 570 -1.54 -28.65 -15.77
N LEU A 571 -1.23 -27.38 -15.47
CA LEU A 571 -0.37 -26.96 -14.35
C LEU A 571 -1.06 -27.07 -12.98
N ASP A 572 -2.33 -26.67 -12.85
CA ASP A 572 -3.08 -26.80 -11.59
C ASP A 572 -4.57 -27.11 -11.79
N LYS A 573 -4.89 -28.39 -11.90
CA LYS A 573 -6.27 -28.91 -12.06
C LYS A 573 -7.18 -28.65 -10.87
N GLN A 574 -6.63 -28.33 -9.70
CA GLN A 574 -7.40 -28.21 -8.45
C GLN A 574 -7.59 -26.75 -8.01
N ASN A 575 -7.11 -25.78 -8.78
CA ASN A 575 -7.30 -24.35 -8.49
C ASN A 575 -8.66 -23.82 -9.02
N PRO A 576 -9.61 -23.45 -8.16
CA PRO A 576 -10.91 -22.91 -8.58
C PRO A 576 -10.83 -21.53 -9.25
N GLU A 577 -9.75 -20.76 -9.04
CA GLU A 577 -9.58 -19.46 -9.70
C GLU A 577 -9.44 -19.62 -11.22
N LEU A 578 -8.94 -20.77 -11.72
CA LEU A 578 -8.88 -21.04 -13.15
C LEU A 578 -10.28 -21.12 -13.78
N HIS A 579 -11.19 -21.81 -13.09
CA HIS A 579 -12.60 -21.87 -13.47
C HIS A 579 -13.28 -20.49 -13.35
N LEU A 580 -12.91 -19.67 -12.36
CA LEU A 580 -13.41 -18.29 -12.25
C LEU A 580 -12.97 -17.41 -13.42
N ILE A 581 -11.67 -17.44 -13.77
CA ILE A 581 -11.13 -16.63 -14.88
C ILE A 581 -11.69 -17.10 -16.23
N LYS A 582 -11.82 -18.41 -16.44
CA LYS A 582 -12.52 -18.96 -17.61
C LYS A 582 -13.99 -18.53 -17.65
N GLY A 583 -14.67 -18.52 -16.50
CA GLY A 583 -16.01 -17.95 -16.35
C GLY A 583 -16.06 -16.48 -16.78
N ARG A 584 -15.16 -15.63 -16.26
CA ARG A 584 -15.03 -14.21 -16.66
C ARG A 584 -14.76 -14.03 -18.16
N ARG A 585 -13.96 -14.90 -18.78
CA ARG A 585 -13.75 -14.90 -20.23
C ARG A 585 -15.04 -15.21 -20.99
N LEU A 586 -15.75 -16.25 -20.60
CA LEU A 586 -17.04 -16.62 -21.20
C LEU A 586 -18.09 -15.52 -21.01
N LEU A 587 -18.05 -14.74 -19.92
CA LEU A 587 -18.88 -13.55 -19.75
C LEU A 587 -18.55 -12.43 -20.75
N ALA A 588 -17.26 -12.17 -20.99
CA ALA A 588 -16.83 -11.18 -21.99
C ALA A 588 -17.25 -11.57 -23.42
N GLU A 589 -17.44 -12.87 -23.69
CA GLU A 589 -17.96 -13.41 -24.96
C GLU A 589 -19.50 -13.46 -25.03
N GLY A 590 -20.22 -13.08 -23.97
CA GLY A 590 -21.68 -13.21 -23.88
C GLY A 590 -22.19 -14.65 -23.69
N ASN A 591 -21.30 -15.61 -23.44
CA ASN A 591 -21.61 -17.03 -23.24
C ASN A 591 -22.10 -17.30 -21.80
N PHE A 592 -23.19 -16.65 -21.39
CA PHE A 592 -23.68 -16.58 -20.00
C PHE A 592 -23.93 -17.93 -19.34
N ASP A 593 -24.52 -18.90 -20.05
CA ASP A 593 -24.75 -20.26 -19.53
C ASP A 593 -23.44 -21.01 -19.26
N ALA A 594 -22.50 -20.98 -20.21
CA ALA A 594 -21.19 -21.62 -20.05
C ALA A 594 -20.37 -20.94 -18.93
N ALA A 595 -20.46 -19.62 -18.81
CA ALA A 595 -19.85 -18.88 -17.72
C ALA A 595 -20.42 -19.30 -16.35
N ALA A 596 -21.74 -19.38 -16.22
CA ALA A 596 -22.38 -19.83 -14.99
C ALA A 596 -21.96 -21.26 -14.62
N GLU A 597 -21.82 -22.18 -15.58
CA GLU A 597 -21.33 -23.53 -15.33
C GLU A 597 -19.86 -23.60 -14.88
N GLU A 598 -18.96 -22.83 -15.49
CA GLU A 598 -17.56 -22.77 -15.03
C GLU A 598 -17.48 -22.15 -13.62
N ILE A 599 -18.23 -21.08 -13.33
CA ILE A 599 -18.25 -20.49 -11.98
C ILE A 599 -18.88 -21.44 -10.95
N ARG A 600 -19.90 -22.22 -11.31
CA ARG A 600 -20.43 -23.31 -10.46
C ARG A 600 -19.39 -24.40 -10.18
N LYS A 601 -18.42 -24.67 -11.09
CA LYS A 601 -17.28 -25.56 -10.78
C LYS A 601 -16.38 -24.94 -9.73
N ALA A 602 -16.04 -23.65 -9.85
CA ALA A 602 -15.25 -22.92 -8.84
C ALA A 602 -15.92 -22.99 -7.45
N ILE A 603 -17.23 -22.76 -7.35
CA ILE A 603 -18.01 -22.85 -6.10
C ILE A 603 -18.03 -24.27 -5.53
N ARG A 604 -18.12 -25.31 -6.38
CA ARG A 604 -18.07 -26.72 -5.91
C ARG A 604 -16.71 -27.11 -5.34
N MET A 605 -15.64 -26.51 -5.83
CA MET A 605 -14.27 -26.73 -5.35
C MET A 605 -13.95 -25.91 -4.10
N ASP A 606 -14.48 -24.69 -3.99
CA ASP A 606 -14.39 -23.86 -2.80
C ASP A 606 -15.65 -23.00 -2.62
N ALA A 607 -16.52 -23.45 -1.73
CA ALA A 607 -17.79 -22.79 -1.39
C ALA A 607 -17.64 -21.67 -0.34
N SER A 608 -16.43 -21.43 0.21
CA SER A 608 -16.21 -20.38 1.20
C SER A 608 -16.10 -18.99 0.58
N ARG A 609 -15.65 -18.91 -0.69
CA ARG A 609 -15.43 -17.64 -1.41
C ARG A 609 -16.73 -17.00 -1.90
N ALA A 610 -17.26 -16.10 -1.08
CA ALA A 610 -18.40 -15.24 -1.43
C ALA A 610 -18.28 -14.51 -2.79
N GLN A 611 -17.06 -14.13 -3.19
CA GLN A 611 -16.81 -13.52 -4.51
C GLN A 611 -17.27 -14.40 -5.68
N PHE A 612 -17.19 -15.72 -5.58
CA PHE A 612 -17.64 -16.61 -6.65
C PHE A 612 -19.15 -16.50 -6.87
N HIS A 613 -19.94 -16.29 -5.81
CA HIS A 613 -21.37 -16.02 -5.94
C HIS A 613 -21.67 -14.66 -6.58
N VAL A 614 -20.80 -13.66 -6.39
CA VAL A 614 -20.89 -12.37 -7.10
C VAL A 614 -20.67 -12.55 -8.61
N GLU A 615 -19.64 -13.29 -9.01
CA GLU A 615 -19.40 -13.57 -10.44
C GLU A 615 -20.52 -14.44 -11.05
N LEU A 616 -21.02 -15.44 -10.31
CA LEU A 616 -22.16 -16.27 -10.73
C LEU A 616 -23.41 -15.41 -10.95
N ALA A 617 -23.68 -14.45 -10.07
CA ALA A 617 -24.78 -13.52 -10.25
C ALA A 617 -24.63 -12.63 -11.49
N LYS A 618 -23.41 -12.17 -11.82
CA LYS A 618 -23.16 -11.46 -13.09
C LYS A 618 -23.51 -12.34 -14.30
N ALA A 619 -23.12 -13.62 -14.26
CA ALA A 619 -23.45 -14.59 -15.32
C ALA A 619 -24.95 -14.77 -15.48
N LEU A 620 -25.65 -15.03 -14.38
CA LEU A 620 -27.09 -15.26 -14.36
C LEU A 620 -27.89 -14.00 -14.75
N MET A 621 -27.40 -12.79 -14.45
CA MET A 621 -28.01 -11.54 -14.91
C MET A 621 -27.87 -11.29 -16.42
N GLY A 622 -26.95 -11.97 -17.12
CA GLY A 622 -26.91 -11.97 -18.59
C GLY A 622 -27.88 -12.97 -19.23
N LYS A 623 -28.28 -14.01 -18.48
CA LYS A 623 -29.19 -15.05 -18.95
C LYS A 623 -30.67 -14.64 -18.81
N GLN A 624 -31.47 -14.92 -19.83
CA GLN A 624 -32.93 -14.78 -19.76
C GLN A 624 -33.51 -15.76 -18.72
N GLY A 625 -34.25 -15.24 -17.73
CA GLY A 625 -34.81 -16.05 -16.62
C GLY A 625 -33.82 -16.34 -15.49
N GLY A 626 -32.55 -15.88 -15.59
CA GLY A 626 -31.53 -16.10 -14.56
C GLY A 626 -31.66 -15.18 -13.34
N GLU A 627 -32.50 -14.15 -13.40
CA GLU A 627 -32.62 -13.12 -12.37
C GLU A 627 -33.06 -13.64 -10.99
N LYS A 628 -33.73 -14.79 -10.90
CA LYS A 628 -34.06 -15.44 -9.62
C LYS A 628 -32.82 -16.03 -8.95
N GLU A 629 -32.11 -16.90 -9.65
CA GLU A 629 -30.86 -17.50 -9.16
C GLU A 629 -29.79 -16.43 -8.90
N ALA A 630 -29.75 -15.36 -9.70
CA ALA A 630 -28.86 -14.22 -9.49
C ALA A 630 -29.12 -13.54 -8.13
N ALA A 631 -30.40 -13.36 -7.76
CA ALA A 631 -30.76 -12.80 -6.46
C ALA A 631 -30.35 -13.73 -5.30
N GLU A 632 -30.53 -15.04 -5.44
CA GLU A 632 -30.12 -16.04 -4.44
C GLU A 632 -28.59 -16.08 -4.26
N ALA A 633 -27.84 -15.98 -5.36
CA ALA A 633 -26.38 -15.86 -5.33
C ALA A 633 -25.93 -14.55 -4.67
N LEU A 634 -26.56 -13.41 -4.97
CA LEU A 634 -26.24 -12.12 -4.35
C LEU A 634 -26.60 -12.08 -2.86
N GLN A 635 -27.73 -12.67 -2.45
CA GLN A 635 -28.06 -12.85 -1.03
C GLN A 635 -26.99 -13.69 -0.31
N THR A 636 -26.45 -14.72 -0.98
CA THR A 636 -25.38 -15.55 -0.42
C THR A 636 -24.08 -14.76 -0.28
N ALA A 637 -23.70 -13.95 -1.28
CA ALA A 637 -22.53 -13.07 -1.20
C ALA A 637 -22.67 -12.01 -0.09
N LEU A 638 -23.82 -11.34 0.00
CA LEU A 638 -24.09 -10.28 0.99
C LEU A 638 -24.08 -10.77 2.45
N LYS A 639 -24.40 -12.04 2.71
CA LYS A 639 -24.29 -12.65 4.05
C LYS A 639 -22.85 -12.67 4.58
N THR A 640 -21.86 -12.72 3.69
CA THR A 640 -20.43 -12.83 4.05
C THR A 640 -19.69 -11.51 3.83
N MET A 641 -19.97 -10.81 2.72
CA MET A 641 -19.27 -9.58 2.33
C MET A 641 -19.86 -8.30 2.94
N GLY A 642 -20.98 -8.40 3.68
CA GLY A 642 -21.67 -7.24 4.25
C GLY A 642 -22.37 -6.35 3.21
N ASP A 643 -22.88 -5.21 3.67
CA ASP A 643 -23.68 -4.27 2.87
C ASP A 643 -22.83 -3.40 1.93
N SER A 644 -22.27 -4.02 0.88
CA SER A 644 -21.63 -3.29 -0.23
C SER A 644 -22.70 -2.62 -1.11
N PRO A 645 -22.67 -1.28 -1.31
CA PRO A 645 -23.65 -0.59 -2.16
C PRO A 645 -23.73 -1.14 -3.58
N LYS A 646 -22.61 -1.61 -4.15
CA LYS A 646 -22.55 -2.24 -5.48
C LYS A 646 -23.33 -3.56 -5.53
N LEU A 647 -23.14 -4.44 -4.55
CA LEU A 647 -23.83 -5.73 -4.47
C LEU A 647 -25.32 -5.55 -4.17
N VAL A 648 -25.67 -4.58 -3.32
CA VAL A 648 -27.06 -4.24 -3.02
C VAL A 648 -27.78 -3.67 -4.26
N VAL A 649 -27.12 -2.83 -5.08
CA VAL A 649 -27.67 -2.40 -6.38
C VAL A 649 -27.84 -3.57 -7.35
N MET A 650 -26.89 -4.50 -7.42
CA MET A 650 -27.04 -5.70 -8.23
C MET A 650 -28.26 -6.53 -7.80
N LEU A 651 -28.50 -6.66 -6.48
CA LEU A 651 -29.68 -7.37 -5.96
C LEU A 651 -30.98 -6.62 -6.27
N GLY A 652 -30.97 -5.28 -6.16
CA GLY A 652 -32.10 -4.44 -6.60
C GLY A 652 -32.41 -4.61 -8.09
N ASN A 653 -31.38 -4.67 -8.94
CA ASN A 653 -31.52 -4.94 -10.38
C ASN A 653 -32.08 -6.33 -10.66
N ALA A 654 -31.67 -7.36 -9.91
CA ALA A 654 -32.22 -8.70 -10.02
C ALA A 654 -33.72 -8.74 -9.64
N TYR A 655 -34.12 -8.10 -8.53
CA TYR A 655 -35.53 -7.97 -8.17
C TYR A 655 -36.34 -7.15 -9.17
N ARG A 656 -35.79 -6.04 -9.69
CA ARG A 656 -36.46 -5.23 -10.72
C ARG A 656 -36.74 -6.05 -11.98
N ARG A 657 -35.81 -6.91 -12.41
CA ARG A 657 -36.04 -7.84 -13.55
C ARG A 657 -37.07 -8.94 -13.24
N GLN A 658 -37.21 -9.36 -11.98
CA GLN A 658 -38.30 -10.24 -11.52
C GLN A 658 -39.66 -9.53 -11.41
N GLY A 659 -39.77 -8.21 -11.69
CA GLY A 659 -40.98 -7.41 -11.43
C GLY A 659 -41.22 -7.08 -9.96
N LYS A 660 -40.30 -7.44 -9.06
CA LYS A 660 -40.35 -7.22 -7.61
C LYS A 660 -39.89 -5.80 -7.26
N LEU A 661 -40.72 -4.83 -7.64
CA LEU A 661 -40.37 -3.40 -7.58
C LEU A 661 -40.21 -2.87 -6.14
N ASP A 662 -40.92 -3.41 -5.16
CA ASP A 662 -40.81 -2.96 -3.75
C ASP A 662 -39.55 -3.52 -3.08
N GLU A 663 -39.20 -4.78 -3.34
CA GLU A 663 -37.93 -5.34 -2.90
C GLU A 663 -36.74 -4.65 -3.59
N ALA A 664 -36.88 -4.30 -4.88
CA ALA A 664 -35.89 -3.53 -5.62
C ALA A 664 -35.69 -2.13 -5.01
N LEU A 665 -36.78 -1.37 -4.78
CA LEU A 665 -36.73 -0.07 -4.10
C LEU A 665 -36.08 -0.18 -2.71
N THR A 666 -36.39 -1.23 -1.95
CA THR A 666 -35.79 -1.49 -0.63
C THR A 666 -34.27 -1.65 -0.75
N GLN A 667 -33.77 -2.38 -1.76
CA GLN A 667 -32.33 -2.49 -1.97
C GLN A 667 -31.70 -1.17 -2.42
N TYR A 668 -32.28 -0.49 -3.40
CA TYR A 668 -31.72 0.80 -3.86
C TYR A 668 -31.68 1.84 -2.73
N GLN A 669 -32.69 1.90 -1.87
CA GLN A 669 -32.71 2.74 -0.67
C GLN A 669 -31.57 2.39 0.32
N ARG A 670 -31.28 1.10 0.52
CA ARG A 670 -30.10 0.66 1.31
C ARG A 670 -28.79 1.14 0.68
N ALA A 671 -28.67 1.05 -0.64
CA ALA A 671 -27.46 1.46 -1.37
C ALA A 671 -27.20 2.97 -1.36
N VAL A 672 -28.21 3.82 -1.18
CA VAL A 672 -28.08 5.28 -1.07
C VAL A 672 -28.14 5.80 0.38
N LYS A 673 -28.15 4.90 1.38
CA LYS A 673 -28.33 5.24 2.80
C LYS A 673 -27.17 6.07 3.37
N ASP A 674 -25.94 5.86 2.90
CA ASP A 674 -24.81 6.75 3.19
C ASP A 674 -24.73 7.86 2.13
N PRO A 675 -24.94 9.15 2.49
CA PRO A 675 -24.83 10.26 1.55
C PRO A 675 -23.44 10.45 0.96
N LYS A 676 -22.38 9.90 1.59
CA LYS A 676 -21.00 9.97 1.08
C LYS A 676 -20.75 8.96 -0.04
N ALA A 677 -21.42 7.80 0.00
CA ALA A 677 -21.23 6.68 -0.93
C ALA A 677 -22.06 6.83 -2.22
N LYS A 678 -22.05 8.04 -2.82
CA LYS A 678 -22.80 8.46 -4.02
C LYS A 678 -23.05 7.30 -5.01
N ASN A 679 -24.33 7.03 -5.29
CA ASN A 679 -24.75 5.89 -6.09
C ASN A 679 -25.83 6.33 -7.10
N PRO A 680 -25.41 7.03 -8.18
CA PRO A 680 -26.34 7.59 -9.16
C PRO A 680 -27.13 6.51 -9.91
N GLU A 681 -26.58 5.32 -10.09
CA GLU A 681 -27.27 4.17 -10.69
C GLU A 681 -28.48 3.73 -9.84
N ALA A 682 -28.32 3.62 -8.52
CA ALA A 682 -29.42 3.31 -7.61
C ALA A 682 -30.52 4.39 -7.67
N ARG A 683 -30.13 5.67 -7.67
CA ARG A 683 -31.06 6.80 -7.73
C ARG A 683 -31.80 6.88 -9.06
N LEU A 684 -31.10 6.62 -10.17
CA LEU A 684 -31.72 6.51 -11.51
C LEU A 684 -32.76 5.38 -11.55
N ALA A 685 -32.41 4.20 -11.01
CA ALA A 685 -33.33 3.06 -10.95
C ALA A 685 -34.56 3.34 -10.07
N MET A 686 -34.38 3.96 -8.89
CA MET A 686 -35.48 4.43 -8.04
C MET A 686 -36.35 5.46 -8.75
N GLY A 687 -35.72 6.42 -9.44
CA GLY A 687 -36.39 7.45 -10.24
C GLY A 687 -37.31 6.88 -11.32
N SER A 688 -36.83 5.89 -12.08
CA SER A 688 -37.64 5.18 -13.08
C SER A 688 -38.84 4.49 -12.44
N ILE A 689 -38.63 3.74 -11.35
CA ILE A 689 -39.72 3.02 -10.65
C ILE A 689 -40.77 4.00 -10.08
N TYR A 690 -40.34 5.11 -9.48
CA TYR A 690 -41.26 6.14 -8.99
C TYR A 690 -41.99 6.84 -10.15
N ARG A 691 -41.34 7.09 -11.29
CA ARG A 691 -41.98 7.63 -12.51
C ARG A 691 -43.04 6.67 -13.05
N GLU A 692 -42.74 5.38 -13.13
CA GLU A 692 -43.70 4.33 -13.55
C GLU A 692 -44.90 4.24 -12.60
N ARG A 693 -44.68 4.45 -11.30
CA ARG A 693 -45.74 4.54 -10.28
C ARG A 693 -46.46 5.89 -10.20
N SER A 694 -46.10 6.86 -11.05
CA SER A 694 -46.58 8.26 -11.01
C SER A 694 -46.33 8.98 -9.67
N ASP A 695 -45.36 8.53 -8.87
CA ASP A 695 -44.87 9.24 -7.68
C ASP A 695 -43.88 10.33 -8.11
N TRP A 696 -44.41 11.36 -8.76
CA TRP A 696 -43.61 12.39 -9.41
C TRP A 696 -42.70 13.17 -8.47
N ALA A 697 -43.05 13.26 -7.18
CA ALA A 697 -42.24 13.94 -6.18
C ALA A 697 -40.95 13.15 -5.87
N LYS A 698 -41.08 11.85 -5.55
CA LYS A 698 -39.89 11.00 -5.33
C LYS A 698 -39.11 10.78 -6.62
N ALA A 699 -39.78 10.63 -7.76
CA ALA A 699 -39.13 10.48 -9.05
C ALA A 699 -38.24 11.69 -9.38
N GLN A 700 -38.77 12.91 -9.22
CA GLN A 700 -38.02 14.15 -9.42
C GLN A 700 -36.79 14.21 -8.51
N GLU A 701 -36.97 14.01 -7.20
CA GLU A 701 -35.88 14.10 -6.20
C GLU A 701 -34.72 13.16 -6.52
N GLN A 702 -35.02 11.89 -6.86
CA GLN A 702 -33.97 10.90 -7.13
C GLN A 702 -33.26 11.15 -8.48
N LEU A 703 -33.99 11.60 -9.51
CA LEU A 703 -33.40 11.85 -10.84
C LEU A 703 -32.57 13.14 -10.89
N GLU A 704 -33.01 14.21 -10.21
CA GLU A 704 -32.19 15.42 -10.01
C GLU A 704 -30.86 15.04 -9.33
N LYS A 705 -30.94 14.30 -8.23
CA LYS A 705 -29.79 13.77 -7.50
C LYS A 705 -28.89 12.85 -8.34
N ALA A 706 -29.46 11.98 -9.18
CA ALA A 706 -28.68 11.11 -10.07
C ALA A 706 -27.91 11.92 -11.13
N SER A 707 -28.57 12.91 -11.76
CA SER A 707 -27.95 13.76 -12.78
C SER A 707 -26.77 14.59 -12.27
N GLN A 708 -26.78 14.95 -10.98
CA GLN A 708 -25.69 15.68 -10.32
C GLN A 708 -24.51 14.79 -9.88
N GLU A 709 -24.71 13.46 -9.83
CA GLU A 709 -23.71 12.51 -9.34
C GLU A 709 -22.98 11.75 -10.44
N PHE A 710 -23.50 11.72 -11.69
CA PHE A 710 -22.83 11.19 -12.88
C PHE A 710 -21.69 12.10 -13.39
N LEU A 711 -20.69 12.36 -12.54
CA LEU A 711 -19.51 13.17 -12.89
C LEU A 711 -18.63 12.44 -13.91
N GLY A 712 -18.42 13.06 -15.07
CA GLY A 712 -17.62 12.49 -16.17
C GLY A 712 -18.32 11.39 -16.98
N GLN A 713 -19.60 11.12 -16.72
CA GLN A 713 -20.42 10.14 -17.43
C GLN A 713 -21.57 10.88 -18.14
N ALA A 714 -21.22 11.56 -19.22
CA ALA A 714 -22.10 12.44 -19.99
C ALA A 714 -23.40 11.74 -20.44
N ASP A 715 -23.26 10.53 -20.99
CA ASP A 715 -24.33 9.63 -21.42
C ASP A 715 -25.31 9.30 -20.27
N ARG A 716 -24.79 8.95 -19.09
CA ARG A 716 -25.63 8.60 -17.93
C ARG A 716 -26.29 9.82 -17.30
N ALA A 717 -25.60 10.98 -17.32
CA ALA A 717 -26.19 12.26 -16.93
C ALA A 717 -27.35 12.64 -17.87
N ALA A 718 -27.17 12.51 -19.20
CA ALA A 718 -28.21 12.74 -20.20
C ALA A 718 -29.40 11.77 -20.06
N MET A 719 -29.14 10.50 -19.76
CA MET A 719 -30.18 9.52 -19.42
C MET A 719 -30.99 9.94 -18.19
N ALA A 720 -30.34 10.34 -17.09
CA ALA A 720 -31.02 10.80 -15.88
C ALA A 720 -31.84 12.08 -16.11
N LEU A 721 -31.32 13.02 -16.90
CA LEU A 721 -32.02 14.25 -17.30
C LEU A 721 -33.21 13.95 -18.22
N THR A 722 -33.09 12.98 -19.13
CA THR A 722 -34.20 12.56 -20.00
C THR A 722 -35.35 11.97 -19.18
N GLU A 723 -35.06 11.09 -18.22
CA GLU A 723 -36.08 10.56 -17.31
C GLU A 723 -36.69 11.67 -16.41
N LEU A 724 -35.90 12.66 -15.99
CA LEU A 724 -36.38 13.82 -15.21
C LEU A 724 -37.31 14.71 -16.05
N ALA A 725 -36.99 14.94 -17.33
CA ALA A 725 -37.84 15.67 -18.25
C ALA A 725 -39.18 14.93 -18.47
N ARG A 726 -39.16 13.59 -18.55
CA ARG A 726 -40.36 12.74 -18.58
C ARG A 726 -41.19 12.85 -17.29
N VAL A 727 -40.56 13.04 -16.12
CA VAL A 727 -41.26 13.35 -14.86
C VAL A 727 -41.96 14.71 -14.92
N TYR A 728 -41.26 15.76 -15.38
CA TYR A 728 -41.88 17.09 -15.54
C TYR A 728 -43.05 17.06 -16.54
N GLN A 729 -42.91 16.33 -17.65
CA GLN A 729 -43.99 16.07 -18.60
C GLN A 729 -45.17 15.31 -17.97
N GLY A 730 -44.92 14.34 -17.09
CA GLY A 730 -45.95 13.63 -16.34
C GLY A 730 -46.70 14.50 -15.32
N LYS A 731 -46.02 15.51 -14.75
CA LYS A 731 -46.60 16.55 -13.89
C LYS A 731 -47.38 17.62 -14.67
N GLY A 732 -47.28 17.66 -16.00
CA GLY A 732 -47.82 18.72 -16.85
C GLY A 732 -46.97 20.00 -16.91
N ASP A 733 -45.77 20.02 -16.32
CA ASP A 733 -44.84 21.16 -16.35
C ASP A 733 -44.02 21.12 -17.65
N ALA A 734 -44.68 21.48 -18.77
CA ALA A 734 -44.09 21.44 -20.10
C ALA A 734 -42.88 22.38 -20.25
N ALA A 735 -42.84 23.49 -19.50
CA ALA A 735 -41.73 24.44 -19.52
C ALA A 735 -40.46 23.83 -18.92
N LYS A 736 -40.54 23.20 -17.74
CA LYS A 736 -39.38 22.49 -17.17
C LYS A 736 -39.02 21.23 -17.92
N ALA A 737 -39.99 20.55 -18.55
CA ALA A 737 -39.69 19.43 -19.43
C ALA A 737 -38.84 19.88 -20.63
N ASP A 738 -39.21 20.99 -21.30
CA ASP A 738 -38.43 21.59 -22.40
C ASP A 738 -36.99 21.96 -21.97
N GLU A 739 -36.85 22.69 -20.85
CA GLU A 739 -35.54 23.05 -20.28
C GLU A 739 -34.70 21.80 -19.96
N THR A 740 -35.32 20.77 -19.37
CA THR A 740 -34.61 19.57 -18.92
C THR A 740 -34.19 18.67 -20.10
N TYR A 741 -35.00 18.58 -21.17
CA TYR A 741 -34.58 17.90 -22.40
C TYR A 741 -33.43 18.63 -23.09
N GLN A 742 -33.44 19.97 -23.12
CA GLN A 742 -32.29 20.75 -23.62
C GLN A 742 -31.04 20.48 -22.78
N ARG A 743 -31.16 20.43 -21.44
CA ARG A 743 -30.06 20.05 -20.55
C ARG A 743 -29.55 18.62 -20.79
N ALA A 744 -30.42 17.67 -21.13
CA ALA A 744 -30.02 16.31 -21.49
C ALA A 744 -29.16 16.29 -22.77
N LEU A 745 -29.60 16.99 -23.81
CA LEU A 745 -28.86 17.12 -25.08
C LEU A 745 -27.55 17.92 -24.93
N ASN A 746 -27.52 18.91 -24.04
CA ASN A 746 -26.28 19.65 -23.71
C ASN A 746 -25.30 18.83 -22.85
N ALA A 747 -25.79 17.81 -22.12
CA ALA A 747 -24.95 16.92 -21.33
C ALA A 747 -24.28 15.86 -22.22
N ASP A 748 -25.05 15.25 -23.13
CA ASP A 748 -24.53 14.39 -24.20
C ASP A 748 -25.38 14.56 -25.47
N GLU A 749 -24.82 15.23 -26.47
CA GLU A 749 -25.42 15.34 -27.80
C GLU A 749 -25.53 13.96 -28.47
N GLY A 750 -24.77 12.95 -28.02
CA GLY A 750 -24.82 11.56 -28.49
C GLY A 750 -26.04 10.78 -28.00
N TYR A 751 -26.70 11.18 -26.92
CA TYR A 751 -27.74 10.39 -26.26
C TYR A 751 -29.08 10.37 -27.04
N THR A 752 -29.17 9.45 -28.00
CA THR A 752 -30.27 9.32 -28.98
C THR A 752 -31.69 9.34 -28.37
N PRO A 753 -32.00 8.66 -27.24
CA PRO A 753 -33.37 8.65 -26.69
C PRO A 753 -33.93 10.04 -26.32
N ALA A 754 -33.07 11.00 -25.95
CA ALA A 754 -33.52 12.37 -25.63
C ALA A 754 -34.22 13.04 -26.82
N TYR A 755 -33.74 12.82 -28.05
CA TYR A 755 -34.32 13.40 -29.27
C TYR A 755 -35.78 12.96 -29.48
N TYR A 756 -36.08 11.66 -29.29
CA TYR A 756 -37.44 11.14 -29.46
C TYR A 756 -38.40 11.65 -28.38
N PHE A 757 -38.01 11.56 -27.11
CA PHE A 757 -38.89 12.02 -26.02
C PHE A 757 -39.11 13.53 -26.07
N TYR A 758 -38.09 14.30 -26.47
CA TYR A 758 -38.22 15.74 -26.65
C TYR A 758 -39.10 16.11 -27.86
N ALA A 759 -38.95 15.43 -29.01
CA ALA A 759 -39.86 15.57 -30.15
C ALA A 759 -41.32 15.30 -29.76
N THR A 760 -41.54 14.28 -28.91
CA THR A 760 -42.87 13.88 -28.41
C THR A 760 -43.48 14.90 -27.43
N LEU A 761 -42.66 15.65 -26.68
CA LEU A 761 -43.13 16.80 -25.91
C LEU A 761 -43.56 17.93 -26.85
N LEU A 762 -42.68 18.32 -27.76
CA LEU A 762 -42.87 19.48 -28.64
C LEU A 762 -44.01 19.30 -29.64
N SER A 763 -44.29 18.09 -30.10
CA SER A 763 -45.39 17.82 -31.05
C SER A 763 -46.78 18.12 -30.48
N LYS A 764 -46.91 18.34 -29.16
CA LYS A 764 -48.15 18.78 -28.52
C LYS A 764 -48.43 20.28 -28.68
N ASP A 765 -47.41 21.09 -28.97
CA ASP A 765 -47.58 22.50 -29.31
C ASP A 765 -47.44 22.68 -30.83
N ALA A 766 -48.52 23.08 -31.49
CA ALA A 766 -48.53 23.34 -32.94
C ALA A 766 -47.46 24.36 -33.37
N LYS A 767 -47.07 25.30 -32.49
CA LYS A 767 -46.00 26.27 -32.77
C LYS A 767 -44.61 25.64 -32.82
N GLN A 768 -44.41 24.52 -32.14
CA GLN A 768 -43.14 23.80 -32.04
C GLN A 768 -43.02 22.63 -33.04
N GLY A 769 -44.04 22.38 -33.87
CA GLY A 769 -44.10 21.25 -34.79
C GLY A 769 -42.88 21.12 -35.73
N ALA A 770 -42.30 22.24 -36.19
CA ALA A 770 -41.08 22.23 -37.00
C ALA A 770 -39.85 21.71 -36.22
N LYS A 771 -39.70 22.12 -34.95
CA LYS A 771 -38.63 21.65 -34.06
C LYS A 771 -38.85 20.18 -33.65
N ALA A 772 -40.10 19.79 -33.40
CA ALA A 772 -40.47 18.39 -33.15
C ALA A 772 -40.10 17.47 -34.31
N LYS A 773 -40.44 17.86 -35.55
CA LYS A 773 -40.07 17.13 -36.78
C LYS A 773 -38.56 16.99 -36.95
N MET A 774 -37.80 18.07 -36.72
CA MET A 774 -36.33 18.08 -36.79
C MET A 774 -35.70 17.10 -35.79
N LEU A 775 -36.14 17.11 -34.52
CA LEU A 775 -35.65 16.20 -33.49
C LEU A 775 -36.01 14.73 -33.79
N ALA A 776 -37.22 14.47 -34.30
CA ALA A 776 -37.62 13.13 -34.71
C ALA A 776 -36.79 12.60 -35.90
N GLN A 777 -36.41 13.47 -36.84
CA GLN A 777 -35.50 13.13 -37.93
C GLN A 777 -34.07 12.84 -37.43
N GLU A 778 -33.56 13.60 -36.45
CA GLU A 778 -32.24 13.35 -35.87
C GLU A 778 -32.22 12.03 -35.06
N TYR A 779 -33.30 11.69 -34.35
CA TYR A 779 -33.47 10.34 -33.76
C TYR A 779 -33.36 9.25 -34.84
N LEU A 780 -34.12 9.36 -35.94
CA LEU A 780 -34.15 8.37 -37.02
C LEU A 780 -32.84 8.24 -37.79
N LYS A 781 -32.07 9.33 -37.89
CA LYS A 781 -30.74 9.33 -38.52
C LYS A 781 -29.73 8.50 -37.71
N ARG A 782 -29.93 8.39 -36.40
CA ARG A 782 -29.06 7.66 -35.45
C ARG A 782 -29.55 6.24 -35.20
N GLU A 783 -30.86 6.08 -34.99
CA GLU A 783 -31.54 4.81 -34.75
C GLU A 783 -32.67 4.59 -35.78
N PRO A 784 -32.37 4.34 -37.06
CA PRO A 784 -33.38 4.13 -38.10
C PRO A 784 -34.25 2.89 -37.86
N SER A 785 -33.79 1.97 -37.01
CA SER A 785 -34.45 0.74 -36.57
C SER A 785 -34.53 0.61 -35.04
N GLY A 786 -34.38 1.69 -34.29
CA GLY A 786 -34.52 1.67 -32.82
C GLY A 786 -35.96 1.46 -32.35
N GLU A 787 -36.14 1.23 -31.04
CA GLU A 787 -37.44 0.94 -30.41
C GLU A 787 -38.52 1.96 -30.79
N HIS A 788 -38.14 3.23 -30.88
CA HIS A 788 -39.06 4.32 -31.13
C HIS A 788 -39.13 4.74 -32.61
N ALA A 789 -38.43 4.06 -33.52
CA ALA A 789 -38.31 4.47 -34.93
C ALA A 789 -39.67 4.58 -35.64
N ASN A 790 -40.60 3.66 -35.38
CA ASN A 790 -41.94 3.73 -35.99
C ASN A 790 -42.72 4.97 -35.53
N ALA A 791 -42.65 5.31 -34.23
CA ALA A 791 -43.29 6.51 -33.68
C ALA A 791 -42.57 7.79 -34.13
N ALA A 792 -41.25 7.78 -34.22
CA ALA A 792 -40.45 8.89 -34.71
C ALA A 792 -40.73 9.20 -36.19
N ARG A 793 -41.00 8.20 -37.06
CA ARG A 793 -41.41 8.46 -38.46
C ARG A 793 -42.74 9.20 -38.54
N ALA A 794 -43.71 8.85 -37.69
CA ALA A 794 -44.97 9.59 -37.60
C ALA A 794 -44.75 11.06 -37.16
N LEU A 795 -43.88 11.30 -36.18
CA LEU A 795 -43.50 12.67 -35.76
C LEU A 795 -42.68 13.44 -36.80
N ALA A 796 -41.86 12.74 -37.60
CA ALA A 796 -41.12 13.31 -38.72
C ALA A 796 -42.02 13.67 -39.92
N GLY A 797 -43.31 13.29 -39.89
CA GLY A 797 -44.32 13.69 -40.85
C GLY A 797 -44.59 12.71 -42.00
N GLY A 798 -44.28 11.41 -41.82
CA GLY A 798 -44.53 10.35 -42.80
C GLY A 798 -43.38 10.15 -43.78
#